data_AF-A0A350LXF3-F1
#
_entry.id   AF-A0A350LXF3-F1
#
_cell.length_a   1.000
_cell.length_b   1.000
_cell.length_c   1.000
_cell.angle_alpha   90.00
_cell.angle_beta   90.00
_cell.angle_gamma   90.00
#
_symmetry.space_group_name_H-M   'P 1'
#
loop_
_entity.id
_entity.type
_entity.pdbx_description
1 polymer ?
#
loop_
_entity_poly.entity_id
_entity_poly.type
_entity_poly.pdbx_seq_one_letter_code
_entity_poly.pdbx_strand_id
1 'polypeptide(L)'
;MSNAPRFIHLRVHSEYSLLEGAVRLKKLPGLCETAGMPAVAVTDTNNMFAALEFSVTAQAAGVQPIMGCQVDLAYQEPVPGERSRLPAPVVLLAQDERGYGNLLKLNSCLYLRGDGQVAHVTLDEIEAHAEGVICLTGGPDGPVGRLLQGGQRPAAEQLLQRLKAAFGDRLYVELQRHPGEDGAPEAERLTERGHVEMAYALDLPLVATNDVYFPKADMYEAHDALLCVADGAYVDQNAPRRRLTPQHYFKSQDEMAALFADLPEALENTVEIARRCAFGCYKRDPILPRFADDEVDELRRQAREGLEKRLTVIPHAAPVEEYEKRLEFELGIIEGMGFPGYFLIVADFIKWAKGRDIPVGPGRGSGAGSLVAYALTITDLDPLRYKLLFERFLNPERVSMPDFDIDFCMDRREEVIAYVQQKYGRDKVGQIITFGALLSKAAVRDIGRVLQMPYGQVDRLSKMIPVEGVKPVSIEKALADEPRLREAAQAEEVVDRLLTYGQQVEGLLRNASTHAAGVVIGDRPLDELVPLYQDPRSDMPATQFNMKWVEQAGLVKFDFLGLKTLTVIQNAIEQIHAEGRDLHIAADGSTIYQPFEGAENDIGQIPLDDPKTYELYSRARTVAVFQVESSGMMDALKRMKPTCIEDIVALVALYRPGPMENIPKYCEVKNELSARDYLHPSVDHILDETQGIIVYQEQVMQIAQEMAGYSLGGADLLRRAMGKKIQEAMDAERPKFIEGAKANGVDDAKALEVWNLLDKFANYGFNKSHAAAYAVVSYQTAWL
;
A
#
# COMPACT_ATOMS: atom_id res chain seq x y z
N MET A 1 -47.13 3.45 6.80
CA MET A 1 -46.44 3.25 5.50
C MET A 1 -45.47 2.08 5.71
N SER A 2 -45.38 1.14 4.78
CA SER A 2 -44.45 0.03 4.92
C SER A 2 -43.02 0.56 4.90
N ASN A 3 -42.17 0.08 5.81
CA ASN A 3 -40.75 0.46 5.90
C ASN A 3 -39.87 -0.31 4.90
N ALA A 4 -40.47 -0.97 3.90
CA ALA A 4 -39.74 -1.76 2.91
C ALA A 4 -39.11 -0.87 1.84
N PRO A 5 -37.86 -1.14 1.43
CA PRO A 5 -37.19 -0.37 0.37
C PRO A 5 -37.94 -0.53 -0.97
N ARG A 6 -38.00 0.55 -1.74
CA ARG A 6 -38.63 0.62 -3.06
C ARG A 6 -37.62 0.56 -4.20
N PHE A 7 -36.36 0.89 -3.93
CA PHE A 7 -35.29 0.93 -4.91
C PHE A 7 -33.92 0.80 -4.25
N ILE A 8 -32.98 0.13 -4.94
CA ILE A 8 -31.58 -0.02 -4.54
C ILE A 8 -30.69 0.31 -5.74
N HIS A 9 -29.65 1.13 -5.53
CA HIS A 9 -28.67 1.41 -6.58
C HIS A 9 -27.81 0.17 -6.86
N LEU A 10 -27.87 -0.31 -8.10
CA LEU A 10 -27.11 -1.48 -8.58
C LEU A 10 -25.95 -1.11 -9.53
N ARG A 11 -25.77 0.18 -9.82
CA ARG A 11 -24.71 0.68 -10.70
C ARG A 11 -24.16 2.01 -10.18
N VAL A 12 -23.07 1.94 -9.42
CA VAL A 12 -22.42 3.09 -8.77
C VAL A 12 -20.91 3.04 -9.03
N HIS A 13 -20.39 4.12 -9.58
CA HIS A 13 -18.98 4.36 -9.84
C HIS A 13 -18.38 5.14 -8.68
N SER A 14 -17.48 4.49 -7.94
CA SER A 14 -16.73 5.10 -6.87
C SER A 14 -15.51 5.84 -7.39
N GLU A 15 -14.78 6.50 -6.50
CA GLU A 15 -13.48 7.11 -6.82
C GLU A 15 -12.42 6.12 -7.38
N TYR A 16 -12.69 4.81 -7.32
CA TYR A 16 -11.86 3.77 -7.93
C TYR A 16 -12.17 3.53 -9.42
N SER A 17 -13.26 4.05 -9.97
CA SER A 17 -13.38 4.32 -11.41
C SER A 17 -12.50 5.53 -11.74
N LEU A 18 -11.22 5.27 -12.03
CA LEU A 18 -10.15 6.28 -12.05
C LEU A 18 -10.46 7.43 -13.03
N LEU A 19 -10.38 8.68 -12.53
CA LEU A 19 -10.74 9.91 -13.25
C LEU A 19 -12.17 9.94 -13.85
N GLU A 20 -13.05 9.12 -13.32
CA GLU A 20 -14.41 8.97 -13.83
C GLU A 20 -15.41 9.03 -12.67
N GLY A 21 -15.37 8.08 -11.74
CA GLY A 21 -16.23 8.10 -10.57
C GLY A 21 -15.77 9.11 -9.53
N ALA A 22 -16.74 9.77 -8.91
CA ALA A 22 -16.55 10.81 -7.90
C ALA A 22 -17.28 10.50 -6.58
N VAL A 23 -17.93 9.34 -6.48
CA VAL A 23 -18.50 8.87 -5.21
C VAL A 23 -17.38 8.35 -4.32
N ARG A 24 -17.07 9.09 -3.25
CA ARG A 24 -16.04 8.66 -2.29
C ARG A 24 -16.49 7.44 -1.53
N LEU A 25 -15.70 6.36 -1.59
CA LEU A 25 -16.11 5.06 -1.08
C LEU A 25 -16.46 5.11 0.42
N LYS A 26 -15.65 5.83 1.20
CA LYS A 26 -15.86 6.00 2.66
C LYS A 26 -17.12 6.78 3.03
N LYS A 27 -17.66 7.60 2.12
CA LYS A 27 -18.89 8.37 2.34
C LYS A 27 -20.15 7.65 1.85
N LEU A 28 -20.00 6.59 1.06
CA LEU A 28 -21.10 5.86 0.45
C LEU A 28 -22.11 5.30 1.47
N PRO A 29 -21.71 4.73 2.63
CA PRO A 29 -22.69 4.26 3.60
C PRO A 29 -23.62 5.37 4.13
N GLY A 30 -23.09 6.59 4.34
CA GLY A 30 -23.90 7.74 4.76
C GLY A 30 -24.87 8.23 3.67
N LEU A 31 -24.51 8.06 2.38
CA LEU A 31 -25.45 8.32 1.27
C LEU A 31 -26.59 7.30 1.27
N CYS A 32 -26.28 6.02 1.52
CA CYS A 32 -27.28 4.96 1.61
C CYS A 32 -28.24 5.19 2.77
N GLU A 33 -27.72 5.54 3.95
CA GLU A 33 -28.52 5.90 5.13
C GLU A 33 -29.45 7.08 4.82
N THR A 34 -28.92 8.17 4.25
CA THR A 34 -29.71 9.36 3.89
C THR A 34 -30.81 9.04 2.88
N ALA A 35 -30.55 8.13 1.94
CA ALA A 35 -31.51 7.70 0.92
C ALA A 35 -32.44 6.56 1.37
N GLY A 36 -32.28 6.05 2.60
CA GLY A 36 -33.05 4.93 3.16
C GLY A 36 -32.80 3.58 2.46
N MET A 37 -31.64 3.40 1.85
CA MET A 37 -31.28 2.19 1.09
C MET A 37 -30.44 1.24 1.96
N PRO A 38 -30.90 0.00 2.22
CA PRO A 38 -30.18 -0.94 3.08
C PRO A 38 -29.04 -1.67 2.37
N ALA A 39 -28.93 -1.56 1.05
CA ALA A 39 -27.88 -2.16 0.24
C ALA A 39 -27.48 -1.21 -0.89
N VAL A 40 -26.30 -1.46 -1.48
CA VAL A 40 -25.82 -0.77 -2.68
C VAL A 40 -24.82 -1.65 -3.41
N ALA A 41 -24.80 -1.59 -4.75
CA ALA A 41 -23.72 -2.18 -5.53
C ALA A 41 -22.70 -1.12 -5.95
N VAL A 42 -21.42 -1.44 -5.76
CA VAL A 42 -20.31 -0.69 -6.37
C VAL A 42 -19.86 -1.48 -7.58
N THR A 43 -19.89 -0.85 -8.75
CA THR A 43 -19.66 -1.47 -10.05
C THR A 43 -18.67 -0.64 -10.84
N ASP A 44 -17.47 -0.47 -10.27
CA ASP A 44 -16.43 0.36 -10.86
C ASP A 44 -16.02 -0.12 -12.28
N THR A 45 -15.59 0.83 -13.11
CA THR A 45 -15.30 0.60 -14.53
C THR A 45 -14.07 -0.29 -14.70
N ASN A 46 -14.28 -1.48 -15.26
CA ASN A 46 -13.27 -2.48 -15.58
C ASN A 46 -12.40 -2.93 -14.39
N ASN A 47 -12.79 -2.66 -13.15
CA ASN A 47 -11.97 -2.99 -11.99
C ASN A 47 -12.78 -3.42 -10.77
N MET A 48 -12.06 -4.03 -9.83
CA MET A 48 -12.55 -4.41 -8.51
C MET A 48 -11.62 -3.86 -7.42
N PHE A 49 -10.94 -2.72 -7.67
CA PHE A 49 -9.95 -2.14 -6.76
C PHE A 49 -10.50 -1.93 -5.34
N ALA A 50 -11.77 -1.52 -5.27
CA ALA A 50 -12.50 -1.19 -4.06
C ALA A 50 -13.16 -2.39 -3.36
N ALA A 51 -13.06 -3.63 -3.87
CA ALA A 51 -13.97 -4.70 -3.43
C ALA A 51 -13.88 -5.02 -1.92
N LEU A 52 -12.68 -5.24 -1.38
CA LEU A 52 -12.52 -5.64 0.03
C LEU A 52 -12.79 -4.49 1.02
N GLU A 53 -12.02 -3.39 0.98
CA GLU A 53 -12.65 -2.10 0.67
C GLU A 53 -14.05 -1.81 1.19
N PHE A 54 -14.89 -1.67 0.18
CA PHE A 54 -16.30 -1.50 0.18
C PHE A 54 -17.00 -2.52 1.08
N SER A 55 -16.67 -3.81 0.92
CA SER A 55 -17.37 -4.87 1.65
C SER A 55 -17.28 -4.68 3.16
N VAL A 56 -16.06 -4.57 3.71
CA VAL A 56 -15.93 -4.48 5.18
C VAL A 56 -16.41 -3.13 5.71
N THR A 57 -16.26 -2.05 4.94
CA THR A 57 -16.68 -0.71 5.37
C THR A 57 -18.19 -0.52 5.33
N ALA A 58 -18.88 -1.04 4.30
CA ALA A 58 -20.34 -1.03 4.20
C ALA A 58 -20.97 -1.92 5.27
N GLN A 59 -20.47 -3.16 5.46
CA GLN A 59 -20.96 -4.07 6.50
C GLN A 59 -20.83 -3.47 7.90
N ALA A 60 -19.69 -2.84 8.20
CA ALA A 60 -19.48 -2.18 9.49
C ALA A 60 -20.46 -1.02 9.74
N ALA A 61 -20.99 -0.40 8.69
CA ALA A 61 -21.99 0.66 8.74
C ALA A 61 -23.44 0.15 8.65
N GLY A 62 -23.66 -1.17 8.61
CA GLY A 62 -25.00 -1.77 8.50
C GLY A 62 -25.63 -1.70 7.10
N VAL A 63 -24.83 -1.39 6.07
CA VAL A 63 -25.26 -1.41 4.66
C VAL A 63 -24.78 -2.71 4.02
N GLN A 64 -25.67 -3.46 3.37
CA GLN A 64 -25.30 -4.67 2.65
C GLN A 64 -24.51 -4.31 1.39
N PRO A 65 -23.23 -4.73 1.27
CA PRO A 65 -22.49 -4.57 0.04
C PRO A 65 -22.98 -5.58 -1.01
N ILE A 66 -23.25 -5.11 -2.22
CA ILE A 66 -23.44 -5.95 -3.39
C ILE A 66 -22.15 -5.89 -4.20
N MET A 67 -21.44 -7.02 -4.25
CA MET A 67 -20.16 -7.11 -4.95
C MET A 67 -20.40 -7.12 -6.46
N GLY A 68 -19.74 -6.22 -7.20
CA GLY A 68 -19.88 -6.18 -8.64
C GLY A 68 -18.75 -5.42 -9.33
N CYS A 69 -18.82 -5.40 -10.65
CA CYS A 69 -17.97 -4.58 -11.52
C CYS A 69 -18.70 -4.33 -12.84
N GLN A 70 -18.40 -3.20 -13.47
CA GLN A 70 -18.72 -3.02 -14.88
C GLN A 70 -17.54 -3.57 -15.69
N VAL A 71 -17.82 -4.41 -16.69
CA VAL A 71 -16.78 -4.92 -17.60
C VAL A 71 -17.17 -4.62 -19.04
N ASP A 72 -16.20 -4.20 -19.83
CA ASP A 72 -16.39 -3.96 -21.25
C ASP A 72 -16.42 -5.28 -22.03
N LEU A 73 -17.52 -5.57 -22.72
CA LEU A 73 -17.70 -6.77 -23.53
C LEU A 73 -17.38 -6.48 -25.00
N ALA A 74 -16.52 -7.28 -25.61
CA ALA A 74 -16.39 -7.38 -27.05
C ALA A 74 -17.56 -8.19 -27.60
N TYR A 75 -18.49 -7.52 -28.29
CA TYR A 75 -19.78 -8.09 -28.72
C TYR A 75 -19.94 -8.23 -30.23
N GLN A 76 -18.95 -7.81 -31.01
CA GLN A 76 -18.88 -8.01 -32.46
C GLN A 76 -17.48 -8.46 -32.84
N GLU A 77 -17.39 -9.47 -33.70
CA GLU A 77 -16.10 -9.88 -34.26
C GLU A 77 -15.58 -8.81 -35.25
N PRO A 78 -14.27 -8.55 -35.29
CA PRO A 78 -13.68 -7.67 -36.28
C PRO A 78 -13.86 -8.27 -37.69
N VAL A 79 -14.62 -7.61 -38.55
CA VAL A 79 -14.69 -8.00 -39.97
C VAL A 79 -13.39 -7.54 -40.68
N PRO A 80 -12.71 -8.41 -41.45
CA PRO A 80 -11.49 -8.03 -42.16
C PRO A 80 -11.70 -6.80 -43.05
N GLY A 81 -10.93 -5.74 -42.79
CA GLY A 81 -11.02 -4.47 -43.54
C GLY A 81 -11.93 -3.41 -42.90
N GLU A 82 -12.70 -3.75 -41.86
CA GLU A 82 -13.45 -2.78 -41.06
C GLU A 82 -12.73 -2.42 -39.76
N ARG A 83 -13.00 -1.22 -39.24
CA ARG A 83 -12.49 -0.81 -37.95
C ARG A 83 -13.21 -1.60 -36.85
N SER A 84 -12.45 -2.31 -36.02
CA SER A 84 -13.00 -3.03 -34.86
C SER A 84 -13.85 -2.08 -34.01
N ARG A 85 -15.01 -2.57 -33.58
CA ARG A 85 -15.92 -1.81 -32.73
C ARG A 85 -15.35 -1.75 -31.33
N LEU A 86 -15.54 -0.62 -30.65
CA LEU A 86 -15.14 -0.53 -29.25
C LEU A 86 -16.03 -1.47 -28.42
N PRO A 87 -15.43 -2.21 -27.47
CA PRO A 87 -16.15 -2.92 -26.43
C PRO A 87 -17.17 -2.01 -25.72
N ALA A 88 -18.23 -2.60 -25.18
CA ALA A 88 -19.30 -1.88 -24.51
C ALA A 88 -19.63 -2.49 -23.14
N PRO A 89 -20.00 -1.66 -22.15
CA PRO A 89 -20.11 -2.12 -20.76
C PRO A 89 -21.29 -3.06 -20.55
N VAL A 90 -21.08 -4.09 -19.74
CA VAL A 90 -22.11 -4.85 -19.03
C VAL A 90 -21.83 -4.79 -17.53
N VAL A 91 -22.86 -4.89 -16.71
CA VAL A 91 -22.72 -4.86 -15.25
C VAL A 91 -22.85 -6.27 -14.71
N LEU A 92 -21.86 -6.72 -13.95
CA LEU A 92 -21.83 -8.05 -13.37
C LEU A 92 -21.85 -7.96 -11.84
N LEU A 93 -22.74 -8.71 -11.20
CA LEU A 93 -22.94 -8.74 -9.75
C LEU A 93 -22.77 -10.17 -9.23
N ALA A 94 -22.06 -10.35 -8.13
CA ALA A 94 -21.91 -11.66 -7.50
C ALA A 94 -23.14 -11.98 -6.64
N GLN A 95 -23.80 -13.08 -6.97
CA GLN A 95 -24.91 -13.62 -6.18
C GLN A 95 -24.39 -14.30 -4.90
N ASP A 96 -23.30 -15.07 -5.05
CA ASP A 96 -22.68 -15.89 -4.02
C ASP A 96 -21.15 -15.88 -4.15
N GLU A 97 -20.46 -16.68 -3.31
CA GLU A 97 -19.00 -16.78 -3.32
C GLU A 97 -18.45 -17.32 -4.65
N ARG A 98 -19.18 -18.22 -5.33
CA ARG A 98 -18.78 -18.76 -6.63
C ARG A 98 -18.89 -17.69 -7.71
N GLY A 99 -19.97 -16.91 -7.69
CA GLY A 99 -20.13 -15.72 -8.50
C GLY A 99 -19.00 -14.73 -8.29
N TYR A 100 -18.61 -14.48 -7.04
CA TYR A 100 -17.47 -13.61 -6.75
C TYR A 100 -16.15 -14.14 -7.32
N GLY A 101 -15.87 -15.44 -7.17
CA GLY A 101 -14.71 -16.07 -7.79
C GLY A 101 -14.70 -15.93 -9.32
N ASN A 102 -15.85 -16.05 -9.97
CA ASN A 102 -16.00 -15.81 -11.40
C ASN A 102 -15.77 -14.33 -11.77
N LEU A 103 -16.22 -13.38 -10.96
CA LEU A 103 -15.90 -11.96 -11.16
C LEU A 103 -14.39 -11.70 -11.07
N LEU A 104 -13.67 -12.33 -10.13
CA LEU A 104 -12.21 -12.20 -10.03
C LEU A 104 -11.52 -12.66 -11.33
N LYS A 105 -11.95 -13.79 -11.89
CA LYS A 105 -11.43 -14.33 -13.15
C LYS A 105 -11.74 -13.40 -14.32
N LEU A 106 -13.01 -13.04 -14.53
CA LEU A 106 -13.43 -12.14 -15.60
C LEU A 106 -12.72 -10.79 -15.53
N ASN A 107 -12.59 -10.22 -14.33
CA ASN A 107 -11.92 -8.96 -14.15
C ASN A 107 -10.40 -9.04 -14.40
N SER A 108 -9.77 -10.17 -14.07
CA SER A 108 -8.35 -10.40 -14.39
C SER A 108 -8.12 -10.60 -15.88
N CYS A 109 -9.01 -11.30 -16.59
CA CYS A 109 -8.95 -11.50 -18.04
C CYS A 109 -8.88 -10.18 -18.82
N LEU A 110 -9.52 -9.12 -18.32
CA LEU A 110 -9.48 -7.76 -18.91
C LEU A 110 -8.05 -7.30 -19.19
N TYR A 111 -7.13 -7.57 -18.26
CA TYR A 111 -5.78 -7.01 -18.26
C TYR A 111 -4.70 -8.02 -18.64
N LEU A 112 -4.91 -9.32 -18.41
CA LEU A 112 -3.86 -10.35 -18.60
C LEU A 112 -3.73 -10.87 -20.04
N ARG A 113 -4.66 -10.58 -20.94
CA ARG A 113 -4.67 -11.20 -22.29
C ARG A 113 -3.53 -10.77 -23.21
N GLY A 114 -2.95 -9.60 -22.99
CA GLY A 114 -1.77 -9.11 -23.73
C GLY A 114 -1.97 -8.91 -25.25
N ASP A 115 -3.20 -8.74 -25.73
CA ASP A 115 -3.51 -8.60 -27.16
C ASP A 115 -3.38 -7.16 -27.70
N GLY A 116 -2.99 -6.21 -26.83
CA GLY A 116 -2.81 -4.81 -27.16
C GLY A 116 -4.10 -4.04 -27.46
N GLN A 117 -5.27 -4.65 -27.26
CA GLN A 117 -6.55 -3.97 -27.38
C GLN A 117 -6.91 -3.26 -26.07
N VAL A 118 -7.93 -2.40 -26.12
CA VAL A 118 -8.53 -1.85 -24.90
C VAL A 118 -9.06 -2.99 -24.02
N ALA A 119 -9.01 -2.82 -22.70
CA ALA A 119 -9.47 -3.83 -21.74
C ALA A 119 -10.91 -4.27 -22.08
N HIS A 120 -11.12 -5.57 -22.20
CA HIS A 120 -12.43 -6.14 -22.50
C HIS A 120 -12.62 -7.57 -21.96
N VAL A 121 -13.78 -8.16 -22.12
CA VAL A 121 -14.01 -9.61 -22.03
C VAL A 121 -14.70 -10.05 -23.31
N THR A 122 -14.53 -11.29 -23.69
CA THR A 122 -15.22 -11.89 -24.84
C THR A 122 -16.51 -12.55 -24.39
N LEU A 123 -17.40 -12.82 -25.35
CA LEU A 123 -18.62 -13.58 -25.09
C LEU A 123 -18.33 -14.97 -24.54
N ASP A 124 -17.30 -15.64 -25.07
CA ASP A 124 -16.91 -16.98 -24.63
C ASP A 124 -16.38 -16.98 -23.19
N GLU A 125 -15.59 -15.97 -22.81
CA GLU A 125 -15.11 -15.79 -21.42
C GLU A 125 -16.27 -15.53 -20.46
N ILE A 126 -17.22 -14.64 -20.82
CA ILE A 126 -18.42 -14.39 -20.02
C ILE A 126 -19.24 -15.67 -19.84
N GLU A 127 -19.44 -16.44 -20.91
CA GLU A 127 -20.17 -17.71 -20.88
C GLU A 127 -19.51 -18.74 -19.96
N ALA A 128 -18.19 -18.85 -20.02
CA ALA A 128 -17.41 -19.77 -19.19
C ALA A 128 -17.50 -19.43 -17.68
N HIS A 129 -17.73 -18.17 -17.34
CA HIS A 129 -17.76 -17.66 -15.96
C HIS A 129 -19.12 -17.07 -15.54
N ALA A 130 -20.22 -17.49 -16.17
CA ALA A 130 -21.56 -16.97 -15.89
C ALA A 130 -22.20 -17.49 -14.58
N GLU A 131 -21.67 -18.57 -14.01
CA GLU A 131 -22.27 -19.20 -12.83
C GLU A 131 -22.14 -18.34 -11.57
N GLY A 132 -23.24 -18.18 -10.82
CA GLY A 132 -23.29 -17.35 -9.62
C GLY A 132 -23.25 -15.84 -9.92
N VAL A 133 -23.22 -15.44 -11.19
CA VAL A 133 -23.14 -14.03 -11.61
C VAL A 133 -24.50 -13.57 -12.15
N ILE A 134 -24.95 -12.40 -11.71
CA ILE A 134 -26.07 -11.66 -12.28
C ILE A 134 -25.52 -10.64 -13.28
N CYS A 135 -26.12 -10.57 -14.46
CA CYS A 135 -25.72 -9.67 -15.54
C CYS A 135 -26.83 -8.67 -15.85
N LEU A 136 -26.49 -7.38 -15.83
CA LEU A 136 -27.31 -6.30 -16.35
C LEU A 136 -26.75 -5.89 -17.72
N THR A 137 -27.62 -5.69 -18.71
CA THR A 137 -27.22 -5.55 -20.13
C THR A 137 -26.41 -4.30 -20.47
N GLY A 138 -26.16 -3.39 -19.53
CA GLY A 138 -25.37 -2.17 -19.71
C GLY A 138 -26.17 -0.94 -20.14
N GLY A 139 -27.49 -1.07 -20.25
CA GLY A 139 -28.39 0.03 -20.61
C GLY A 139 -28.18 0.52 -22.05
N PRO A 140 -28.41 1.83 -22.31
CA PRO A 140 -28.28 2.42 -23.65
C PRO A 140 -26.88 2.24 -24.26
N ASP A 141 -25.84 2.36 -23.44
CA ASP A 141 -24.44 2.29 -23.90
C ASP A 141 -23.84 0.88 -23.91
N GLY A 142 -24.55 -0.10 -23.35
CA GLY A 142 -24.16 -1.50 -23.37
C GLY A 142 -24.27 -2.15 -24.77
N PRO A 143 -23.77 -3.38 -24.93
CA PRO A 143 -23.71 -4.08 -26.22
C PRO A 143 -25.04 -4.11 -27.00
N VAL A 144 -26.13 -4.48 -26.32
CA VAL A 144 -27.47 -4.54 -26.92
C VAL A 144 -27.97 -3.14 -27.29
N GLY A 145 -27.75 -2.16 -26.41
CA GLY A 145 -28.10 -0.76 -26.65
C GLY A 145 -27.36 -0.15 -27.84
N ARG A 146 -26.05 -0.38 -27.97
CA ARG A 146 -25.23 0.07 -29.12
C ARG A 146 -25.74 -0.48 -30.45
N LEU A 147 -26.15 -1.75 -30.49
CA LEU A 147 -26.74 -2.37 -31.68
C LEU A 147 -28.09 -1.72 -32.03
N LEU A 148 -28.94 -1.45 -31.04
CA LEU A 148 -30.22 -0.76 -31.25
C LEU A 148 -30.04 0.69 -31.74
N GLN A 149 -29.09 1.45 -31.16
CA GLN A 149 -28.74 2.79 -31.63
C GLN A 149 -28.30 2.76 -33.12
N GLY A 150 -27.59 1.71 -33.52
CA GLY A 150 -27.18 1.49 -34.91
C GLY A 150 -28.26 0.91 -35.84
N GLY A 151 -29.50 0.73 -35.36
CA GLY A 151 -30.60 0.13 -36.12
C GLY A 151 -30.47 -1.38 -36.37
N GLN A 152 -29.55 -2.07 -35.69
CA GLN A 152 -29.23 -3.49 -35.89
C GLN A 152 -30.05 -4.41 -34.96
N ARG A 153 -31.38 -4.25 -34.93
CA ARG A 153 -32.26 -5.01 -34.03
C ARG A 153 -32.08 -6.54 -34.12
N PRO A 154 -31.97 -7.19 -35.30
CA PRO A 154 -31.77 -8.64 -35.36
C PRO A 154 -30.49 -9.11 -34.66
N ALA A 155 -29.40 -8.33 -34.75
CA ALA A 155 -28.15 -8.64 -34.05
C ALA A 155 -28.30 -8.43 -32.54
N ALA A 156 -29.03 -7.40 -32.12
CA ALA A 156 -29.34 -7.16 -30.70
C ALA A 156 -30.13 -8.32 -30.09
N GLU A 157 -31.13 -8.85 -30.81
CA GLU A 157 -31.93 -10.00 -30.38
C GLU A 157 -31.08 -11.28 -30.26
N GLN A 158 -30.20 -11.54 -31.23
CA GLN A 158 -29.28 -12.69 -31.18
C GLN A 158 -28.31 -12.61 -30.00
N LEU A 159 -27.72 -11.43 -29.76
CA LEU A 159 -26.83 -11.21 -28.63
C LEU A 159 -27.56 -11.41 -27.30
N LEU A 160 -28.77 -10.87 -27.17
CA LEU A 160 -29.58 -11.01 -25.96
C LEU A 160 -29.99 -12.47 -25.71
N GLN A 161 -30.30 -13.23 -26.75
CA GLN A 161 -30.55 -14.68 -26.66
C GLN A 161 -29.31 -15.45 -26.18
N ARG A 162 -28.12 -15.09 -26.69
CA ARG A 162 -26.86 -15.69 -26.28
C ARG A 162 -26.56 -15.42 -24.81
N LEU A 163 -26.71 -14.17 -24.37
CA LEU A 163 -26.59 -13.82 -22.94
C LEU A 163 -27.65 -14.55 -22.09
N LYS A 164 -28.89 -14.69 -22.58
CA LYS A 164 -29.94 -15.44 -21.86
C LYS A 164 -29.55 -16.90 -21.68
N ALA A 165 -28.94 -17.53 -22.68
CA ALA A 165 -28.47 -18.91 -22.58
C ALA A 165 -27.36 -19.05 -21.53
N ALA A 166 -26.47 -18.06 -21.40
CA ALA A 166 -25.37 -18.05 -20.43
C ALA A 166 -25.86 -17.85 -18.98
N PHE A 167 -26.69 -16.82 -18.77
CA PHE A 167 -27.06 -16.37 -17.43
C PHE A 167 -28.39 -16.94 -16.93
N GLY A 168 -29.28 -17.38 -17.82
CA GLY A 168 -30.60 -17.91 -17.47
C GLY A 168 -31.49 -16.83 -16.84
N ASP A 169 -32.00 -17.12 -15.65
CA ASP A 169 -32.82 -16.23 -14.82
C ASP A 169 -32.01 -15.13 -14.11
N ARG A 170 -30.70 -15.05 -14.39
CA ARG A 170 -29.77 -14.04 -13.84
C ARG A 170 -29.44 -12.93 -14.84
N LEU A 171 -30.11 -12.87 -15.99
CA LEU A 171 -29.97 -11.78 -16.95
C LEU A 171 -31.11 -10.78 -16.78
N TYR A 172 -30.77 -9.51 -16.63
CA TYR A 172 -31.73 -8.42 -16.52
C TYR A 172 -31.47 -7.38 -17.61
N VAL A 173 -32.53 -6.97 -18.30
CA VAL A 173 -32.45 -5.91 -19.30
C VAL A 173 -32.49 -4.56 -18.58
N GLU A 174 -31.36 -3.87 -18.61
CA GLU A 174 -31.14 -2.62 -17.89
C GLU A 174 -31.77 -1.43 -18.60
N LEU A 175 -32.51 -0.63 -17.85
CA LEU A 175 -33.10 0.64 -18.29
C LEU A 175 -32.54 1.79 -17.44
N GLN A 176 -32.27 2.91 -18.11
CA GLN A 176 -31.74 4.13 -17.52
C GLN A 176 -32.53 5.32 -18.05
N ARG A 177 -32.77 6.32 -17.20
CA ARG A 177 -33.49 7.53 -17.57
C ARG A 177 -32.80 8.76 -17.00
N HIS A 178 -32.31 9.65 -17.86
CA HIS A 178 -31.58 10.85 -17.46
C HIS A 178 -32.18 12.12 -18.11
N PRO A 179 -33.44 12.46 -17.79
CA PRO A 179 -34.13 13.58 -18.44
C PRO A 179 -33.42 14.91 -18.19
N GLY A 180 -33.14 15.63 -19.28
CA GLY A 180 -32.67 17.01 -19.29
C GLY A 180 -33.73 17.99 -19.80
N GLU A 181 -33.34 19.24 -20.04
CA GLU A 181 -34.23 20.28 -20.57
C GLU A 181 -34.81 19.92 -21.95
N ASP A 182 -34.00 19.27 -22.80
CA ASP A 182 -34.37 18.80 -24.14
C ASP A 182 -35.02 17.40 -24.14
N GLY A 183 -35.38 16.88 -22.97
CA GLY A 183 -35.94 15.55 -22.77
C GLY A 183 -34.88 14.47 -22.51
N ALA A 184 -35.20 13.21 -22.83
CA ALA A 184 -34.29 12.08 -22.62
C ALA A 184 -33.13 12.10 -23.63
N PRO A 185 -31.90 11.74 -23.21
CA PRO A 185 -30.75 11.55 -24.09
C PRO A 185 -31.08 10.70 -25.32
N GLU A 186 -30.41 11.01 -26.44
CA GLU A 186 -30.65 10.32 -27.71
C GLU A 186 -30.45 8.80 -27.60
N ALA A 187 -29.38 8.36 -26.93
CA ALA A 187 -29.11 6.95 -26.71
C ALA A 187 -30.26 6.24 -25.98
N GLU A 188 -30.81 6.84 -24.92
CA GLU A 188 -31.96 6.29 -24.17
C GLU A 188 -33.21 6.22 -25.06
N ARG A 189 -33.52 7.30 -25.78
CA ARG A 189 -34.67 7.36 -26.69
C ARG A 189 -34.63 6.30 -27.79
N LEU A 190 -33.45 6.01 -28.33
CA LEU A 190 -33.27 5.03 -29.40
C LEU A 190 -33.32 3.57 -28.89
N THR A 191 -33.11 3.35 -27.60
CA THR A 191 -32.89 2.00 -27.05
C THR A 191 -34.03 1.50 -26.16
N GLU A 192 -34.67 2.35 -25.35
CA GLU A 192 -35.61 1.93 -24.29
C GLU A 192 -36.75 1.06 -24.85
N ARG A 193 -37.41 1.50 -25.93
CA ARG A 193 -38.49 0.74 -26.55
C ARG A 193 -38.04 -0.64 -27.02
N GLY A 194 -36.86 -0.70 -27.65
CA GLY A 194 -36.29 -1.97 -28.12
C GLY A 194 -35.97 -2.91 -26.96
N HIS A 195 -35.38 -2.38 -25.89
CA HIS A 195 -35.11 -3.13 -24.66
C HIS A 195 -36.39 -3.72 -24.06
N VAL A 196 -37.44 -2.91 -23.87
CA VAL A 196 -38.71 -3.37 -23.30
C VAL A 196 -39.39 -4.43 -24.17
N GLU A 197 -39.48 -4.19 -25.49
CA GLU A 197 -40.10 -5.14 -26.41
C GLU A 197 -39.35 -6.49 -26.44
N MET A 198 -38.01 -6.45 -26.49
CA MET A 198 -37.19 -7.67 -26.49
C MET A 198 -37.22 -8.40 -25.14
N ALA A 199 -37.22 -7.66 -24.03
CA ALA A 199 -37.33 -8.25 -22.69
C ALA A 199 -38.62 -9.06 -22.54
N TYR A 200 -39.76 -8.48 -22.94
CA TYR A 200 -41.05 -9.19 -22.91
C TYR A 200 -41.12 -10.35 -23.92
N ALA A 201 -40.61 -10.16 -25.14
CA ALA A 201 -40.61 -11.22 -26.14
C ALA A 201 -39.76 -12.44 -25.72
N LEU A 202 -38.70 -12.20 -24.97
CA LEU A 202 -37.80 -13.24 -24.48
C LEU A 202 -38.07 -13.62 -23.02
N ASP A 203 -39.12 -13.14 -22.36
CA ASP A 203 -39.41 -13.42 -20.94
C ASP A 203 -38.18 -13.17 -20.04
N LEU A 204 -37.64 -11.95 -20.14
CA LEU A 204 -36.51 -11.45 -19.35
C LEU A 204 -36.98 -10.32 -18.43
N PRO A 205 -36.49 -10.26 -17.18
CA PRO A 205 -36.82 -9.18 -16.26
C PRO A 205 -36.17 -7.85 -16.67
N LEU A 206 -36.89 -6.75 -16.46
CA LEU A 206 -36.38 -5.38 -16.56
C LEU A 206 -35.74 -4.96 -15.23
N VAL A 207 -34.73 -4.10 -15.26
CA VAL A 207 -34.15 -3.50 -14.06
C VAL A 207 -33.82 -2.03 -14.29
N ALA A 208 -34.17 -1.17 -13.34
CA ALA A 208 -33.84 0.24 -13.39
C ALA A 208 -32.49 0.51 -12.70
N THR A 209 -31.63 1.28 -13.35
CA THR A 209 -30.41 1.83 -12.75
C THR A 209 -30.30 3.32 -13.05
N ASN A 210 -29.41 4.01 -12.35
CA ASN A 210 -29.16 5.45 -12.57
C ASN A 210 -27.70 5.75 -12.97
N ASP A 211 -26.90 4.72 -13.22
CA ASP A 211 -25.48 4.82 -13.59
C ASP A 211 -24.74 5.95 -12.85
N VAL A 212 -24.61 5.82 -11.53
CA VAL A 212 -24.23 6.93 -10.64
C VAL A 212 -22.73 7.19 -10.70
N TYR A 213 -22.32 8.43 -11.00
CA TYR A 213 -20.91 8.85 -11.00
C TYR A 213 -20.57 9.85 -9.89
N PHE A 214 -21.53 10.62 -9.39
CA PHE A 214 -21.27 11.65 -8.39
C PHE A 214 -22.34 11.66 -7.30
N PRO A 215 -22.06 12.18 -6.08
CA PRO A 215 -23.01 12.13 -4.98
C PRO A 215 -24.22 13.05 -5.16
N LYS A 216 -24.05 14.20 -5.81
CA LYS A 216 -25.06 15.26 -5.94
C LYS A 216 -24.96 15.98 -7.28
N ALA A 217 -26.08 16.50 -7.77
CA ALA A 217 -26.16 17.18 -9.07
C ALA A 217 -25.27 18.43 -9.19
N ASP A 218 -24.98 19.12 -8.07
CA ASP A 218 -24.12 20.30 -8.02
C ASP A 218 -22.63 20.02 -8.29
N MET A 219 -22.21 18.75 -8.28
CA MET A 219 -20.86 18.32 -8.64
C MET A 219 -20.68 18.12 -10.16
N TYR A 220 -21.76 18.20 -10.94
CA TYR A 220 -21.76 17.88 -12.36
C TYR A 220 -20.67 18.61 -13.16
N GLU A 221 -20.52 19.93 -12.96
CA GLU A 221 -19.54 20.73 -13.70
C GLU A 221 -18.08 20.35 -13.37
N ALA A 222 -17.79 20.07 -12.09
CA ALA A 222 -16.47 19.59 -11.71
C ALA A 222 -16.20 18.17 -12.21
N HIS A 223 -17.23 17.32 -12.24
CA HIS A 223 -17.13 15.99 -12.83
C HIS A 223 -16.93 16.05 -14.36
N ASP A 224 -17.58 16.97 -15.07
CA ASP A 224 -17.33 17.19 -16.50
C ASP A 224 -15.87 17.62 -16.76
N ALA A 225 -15.33 18.50 -15.91
CA ALA A 225 -13.92 18.83 -15.95
C ALA A 225 -13.01 17.62 -15.65
N LEU A 226 -13.40 16.74 -14.71
CA LEU A 226 -12.68 15.50 -14.41
C LEU A 226 -12.61 14.56 -15.63
N LEU A 227 -13.73 14.37 -16.35
CA LEU A 227 -13.74 13.58 -17.59
C LEU A 227 -12.84 14.21 -18.67
N CYS A 228 -12.82 15.54 -18.79
CA CYS A 228 -11.87 16.21 -19.68
C CYS A 228 -10.41 15.96 -19.27
N VAL A 229 -10.12 15.81 -17.96
CA VAL A 229 -8.79 15.44 -17.50
C VAL A 229 -8.42 14.02 -17.97
N ALA A 230 -9.36 13.07 -17.85
CA ALA A 230 -9.19 11.68 -18.29
C ALA A 230 -8.94 11.59 -19.81
N ASP A 231 -9.79 12.25 -20.61
CA ASP A 231 -9.78 12.14 -22.07
C ASP A 231 -8.72 13.04 -22.74
N GLY A 232 -8.04 13.90 -21.98
CA GLY A 232 -7.14 14.91 -22.54
C GLY A 232 -7.88 15.98 -23.35
N ALA A 233 -9.15 16.22 -23.05
CA ALA A 233 -10.03 17.18 -23.70
C ALA A 233 -10.09 18.52 -22.94
N TYR A 234 -10.83 19.48 -23.50
CA TYR A 234 -11.13 20.76 -22.84
C TYR A 234 -12.63 20.92 -22.61
N VAL A 235 -13.00 21.61 -21.53
CA VAL A 235 -14.41 21.85 -21.17
C VAL A 235 -15.14 22.58 -22.31
N ASP A 236 -14.54 23.65 -22.82
CA ASP A 236 -15.13 24.55 -23.82
C ASP A 236 -14.77 24.16 -25.28
N GLN A 237 -14.41 22.90 -25.55
CA GLN A 237 -14.12 22.47 -26.92
C GLN A 237 -15.39 22.26 -27.76
N ASN A 238 -15.34 22.63 -29.03
CA ASN A 238 -16.48 22.47 -29.96
C ASN A 238 -16.63 21.03 -30.50
N ALA A 239 -15.56 20.24 -30.50
CA ALA A 239 -15.61 18.87 -31.01
C ALA A 239 -16.38 17.96 -30.04
N PRO A 240 -17.19 17.01 -30.53
CA PRO A 240 -17.89 16.04 -29.69
C PRO A 240 -16.92 15.34 -28.75
N ARG A 241 -17.31 15.20 -27.48
CA ARG A 241 -16.56 14.49 -26.44
C ARG A 241 -17.52 13.74 -25.52
N ARG A 242 -16.95 12.84 -24.72
CA ARG A 242 -17.67 12.22 -23.62
C ARG A 242 -18.14 13.31 -22.64
N ARG A 243 -19.41 13.26 -22.29
CA ARG A 243 -20.07 14.10 -21.28
C ARG A 243 -21.25 13.34 -20.73
N LEU A 244 -21.45 13.41 -19.42
CA LEU A 244 -22.64 12.87 -18.77
C LEU A 244 -23.73 13.94 -18.69
N THR A 245 -24.88 13.59 -18.13
CA THR A 245 -25.89 14.58 -17.73
C THR A 245 -25.77 14.92 -16.23
N PRO A 246 -26.37 16.02 -15.74
CA PRO A 246 -26.47 16.29 -14.30
C PRO A 246 -27.29 15.24 -13.52
N GLN A 247 -27.93 14.28 -14.19
CA GLN A 247 -28.82 13.28 -13.61
C GLN A 247 -28.10 12.03 -13.08
N HIS A 248 -26.79 11.89 -13.31
CA HIS A 248 -25.96 10.76 -12.85
C HIS A 248 -25.55 10.88 -11.36
N TYR A 249 -26.34 11.58 -10.54
CA TYR A 249 -26.09 11.67 -9.11
C TYR A 249 -26.74 10.51 -8.33
N PHE A 250 -26.40 10.37 -7.05
CA PHE A 250 -27.00 9.36 -6.17
C PHE A 250 -28.46 9.74 -5.81
N LYS A 251 -29.41 9.42 -6.70
CA LYS A 251 -30.84 9.70 -6.53
C LYS A 251 -31.45 8.97 -5.32
N SER A 252 -32.43 9.59 -4.69
CA SER A 252 -33.26 8.96 -3.66
C SER A 252 -34.23 7.93 -4.24
N GLN A 253 -34.81 7.10 -3.37
CA GLN A 253 -35.81 6.12 -3.77
C GLN A 253 -37.06 6.76 -4.38
N ASP A 254 -37.49 7.91 -3.86
CA ASP A 254 -38.70 8.59 -4.35
C ASP A 254 -38.48 9.22 -5.74
N GLU A 255 -37.29 9.75 -6.00
CA GLU A 255 -36.93 10.25 -7.32
C GLU A 255 -36.93 9.12 -8.36
N MET A 256 -36.32 7.98 -8.04
CA MET A 256 -36.32 6.82 -8.93
C MET A 256 -37.73 6.25 -9.11
N ALA A 257 -38.54 6.23 -8.05
CA ALA A 257 -39.91 5.76 -8.14
C ALA A 257 -40.83 6.68 -8.96
N ALA A 258 -40.60 7.98 -8.94
CA ALA A 258 -41.30 8.92 -9.81
C ALA A 258 -40.88 8.73 -11.27
N LEU A 259 -39.59 8.48 -11.51
CA LEU A 259 -39.01 8.34 -12.85
C LEU A 259 -39.46 7.08 -13.59
N PHE A 260 -39.71 5.99 -12.86
CA PHE A 260 -40.14 4.68 -13.39
C PHE A 260 -41.56 4.30 -12.94
N ALA A 261 -42.43 5.29 -12.68
CA ALA A 261 -43.80 5.05 -12.21
C ALA A 261 -44.65 4.21 -13.19
N ASP A 262 -44.30 4.20 -14.47
CA ASP A 262 -44.90 3.42 -15.55
C ASP A 262 -44.36 1.98 -15.65
N LEU A 263 -43.20 1.69 -15.06
CA LEU A 263 -42.52 0.38 -15.06
C LEU A 263 -42.08 0.01 -13.62
N PRO A 264 -43.02 -0.17 -12.67
CA PRO A 264 -42.70 -0.46 -11.27
C PRO A 264 -41.86 -1.75 -11.10
N GLU A 265 -42.03 -2.75 -11.98
CA GLU A 265 -41.28 -3.99 -11.96
C GLU A 265 -39.76 -3.77 -12.12
N ALA A 266 -39.35 -2.73 -12.86
CA ALA A 266 -37.94 -2.39 -13.03
C ALA A 266 -37.30 -1.95 -11.70
N LEU A 267 -38.08 -1.30 -10.83
CA LEU A 267 -37.64 -0.89 -9.48
C LEU A 267 -37.70 -2.06 -8.51
N GLU A 268 -38.77 -2.86 -8.53
CA GLU A 268 -38.93 -4.04 -7.68
C GLU A 268 -37.79 -5.05 -7.90
N ASN A 269 -37.36 -5.23 -9.14
CA ASN A 269 -36.23 -6.09 -9.48
C ASN A 269 -34.90 -5.60 -8.90
N THR A 270 -34.74 -4.30 -8.61
CA THR A 270 -33.53 -3.83 -7.89
C THR A 270 -33.44 -4.39 -6.48
N VAL A 271 -34.59 -4.48 -5.80
CA VAL A 271 -34.70 -5.03 -4.43
C VAL A 271 -34.59 -6.55 -4.46
N GLU A 272 -35.15 -7.18 -5.49
CA GLU A 272 -35.04 -8.61 -5.76
C GLU A 272 -33.58 -9.04 -5.95
N ILE A 273 -32.84 -8.36 -6.85
CA ILE A 273 -31.41 -8.60 -7.07
C ILE A 273 -30.62 -8.40 -5.78
N ALA A 274 -30.87 -7.32 -5.04
CA ALA A 274 -30.21 -7.08 -3.77
C ALA A 274 -30.44 -8.21 -2.74
N ARG A 275 -31.62 -8.85 -2.76
CA ARG A 275 -31.89 -10.03 -1.91
C ARG A 275 -31.19 -11.28 -2.43
N ARG A 276 -30.99 -11.42 -3.74
CA ARG A 276 -30.22 -12.52 -4.34
C ARG A 276 -28.72 -12.41 -4.05
N CYS A 277 -28.17 -11.20 -3.95
CA CYS A 277 -26.75 -10.94 -3.73
C CYS A 277 -26.39 -10.77 -2.26
N ALA A 278 -26.29 -11.88 -1.52
CA ALA A 278 -26.00 -11.87 -0.09
C ALA A 278 -24.50 -11.96 0.26
N PHE A 279 -23.63 -12.21 -0.72
CA PHE A 279 -22.20 -12.39 -0.49
C PHE A 279 -21.45 -11.05 -0.44
N GLY A 280 -20.64 -10.86 0.61
CA GLY A 280 -19.66 -9.79 0.71
C GLY A 280 -18.25 -10.35 0.84
N CYS A 281 -17.27 -9.71 0.20
CA CYS A 281 -15.86 -10.04 0.35
C CYS A 281 -15.41 -9.93 1.82
N TYR A 282 -14.60 -10.86 2.30
CA TYR A 282 -14.21 -10.97 3.71
C TYR A 282 -12.70 -11.01 3.88
N LYS A 283 -12.24 -10.73 5.10
CA LYS A 283 -10.82 -10.81 5.45
C LYS A 283 -10.41 -12.26 5.62
N ARG A 284 -9.21 -12.60 5.19
CA ARG A 284 -8.64 -13.95 5.34
C ARG A 284 -7.46 -13.94 6.28
N ASP A 285 -7.26 -15.06 6.95
CA ASP A 285 -6.02 -15.32 7.66
C ASP A 285 -4.86 -15.40 6.65
N PRO A 286 -3.61 -15.14 7.08
CA PRO A 286 -2.44 -15.22 6.22
C PRO A 286 -2.33 -16.56 5.47
N ILE A 287 -2.09 -16.48 4.17
CA ILE A 287 -1.89 -17.58 3.24
C ILE A 287 -0.43 -17.54 2.80
N LEU A 288 0.30 -18.59 3.14
CA LEU A 288 1.69 -18.78 2.74
C LEU A 288 1.79 -19.99 1.81
N PRO A 289 2.66 -19.95 0.79
CA PRO A 289 2.98 -21.14 0.02
C PRO A 289 3.71 -22.13 0.92
N ARG A 290 3.41 -23.42 0.76
CA ARG A 290 4.09 -24.48 1.50
C ARG A 290 5.54 -24.62 1.02
N PHE A 291 6.50 -24.44 1.92
CA PHE A 291 7.93 -24.51 1.61
C PHE A 291 8.47 -25.94 1.72
N ALA A 292 8.07 -26.66 2.76
CA ALA A 292 8.51 -28.02 3.06
C ALA A 292 7.35 -28.88 3.60
N ASP A 293 7.58 -30.19 3.70
CA ASP A 293 6.58 -31.08 4.29
C ASP A 293 6.35 -30.79 5.76
N ASP A 294 7.46 -30.62 6.51
CA ASP A 294 7.50 -30.12 7.88
C ASP A 294 8.37 -28.85 7.94
N GLU A 295 7.72 -27.69 8.01
CA GLU A 295 8.41 -26.40 8.01
C GLU A 295 9.05 -26.07 9.36
N VAL A 296 8.59 -26.67 10.46
CA VAL A 296 9.13 -26.43 11.81
C VAL A 296 10.49 -27.09 11.93
N ASP A 297 10.56 -28.38 11.59
CA ASP A 297 11.80 -29.14 11.65
C ASP A 297 12.83 -28.59 10.67
N GLU A 298 12.40 -28.20 9.46
CA GLU A 298 13.29 -27.62 8.47
C GLU A 298 13.83 -26.24 8.89
N LEU A 299 13.00 -25.39 9.50
CA LEU A 299 13.46 -24.12 10.07
C LEU A 299 14.50 -24.35 11.17
N ARG A 300 14.21 -25.23 12.14
CA ARG A 300 15.11 -25.55 13.26
C ARG A 300 16.45 -26.07 12.75
N ARG A 301 16.43 -26.97 11.76
CA ARG A 301 17.63 -27.53 11.14
C ARG A 301 18.48 -26.44 10.47
N GLN A 302 17.88 -25.64 9.57
CA GLN A 302 18.61 -24.58 8.87
C GLN A 302 19.12 -23.49 9.81
N ALA A 303 18.38 -23.14 10.86
CA ALA A 303 18.78 -22.11 11.81
C ALA A 303 19.95 -22.56 12.70
N ARG A 304 19.95 -23.81 13.17
CA ARG A 304 21.09 -24.37 13.95
C ARG A 304 22.36 -24.47 13.11
N GLU A 305 22.27 -25.07 11.92
CA GLU A 305 23.40 -25.17 10.99
C GLU A 305 23.92 -23.79 10.56
N GLY A 306 23.01 -22.82 10.39
CA GLY A 306 23.34 -21.45 10.04
C GLY A 306 24.08 -20.71 11.17
N LEU A 307 23.63 -20.88 12.42
CA LEU A 307 24.29 -20.30 13.58
C LEU A 307 25.70 -20.86 13.77
N GLU A 308 25.86 -22.19 13.67
CA GLU A 308 27.18 -22.84 13.74
C GLU A 308 28.15 -22.23 12.72
N LYS A 309 27.72 -22.08 11.46
CA LYS A 309 28.54 -21.46 10.41
C LYS A 309 28.92 -20.02 10.75
N ARG A 310 27.97 -19.19 11.21
CA ARG A 310 28.26 -17.80 11.62
C ARG A 310 29.32 -17.78 12.72
N LEU A 311 29.14 -18.56 13.78
CA LEU A 311 30.03 -18.60 14.93
C LEU A 311 31.44 -19.15 14.61
N THR A 312 31.64 -19.87 13.50
CA THR A 312 33.00 -20.26 13.06
C THR A 312 33.82 -19.12 12.47
N VAL A 313 33.16 -18.10 11.91
CA VAL A 313 33.81 -17.02 11.16
C VAL A 313 33.91 -15.74 11.97
N ILE A 314 32.85 -15.37 12.71
CA ILE A 314 32.80 -14.09 13.42
C ILE A 314 33.28 -14.20 14.88
N PRO A 315 33.94 -13.15 15.41
CA PRO A 315 34.20 -13.03 16.84
C PRO A 315 32.89 -12.99 17.64
N HIS A 316 32.82 -13.77 18.71
CA HIS A 316 31.60 -13.86 19.51
C HIS A 316 31.46 -12.62 20.41
N ALA A 317 30.31 -11.94 20.34
CA ALA A 317 30.01 -10.82 21.22
C ALA A 317 29.54 -11.27 22.62
N ALA A 318 29.10 -12.51 22.73
CA ALA A 318 28.60 -13.16 23.94
C ALA A 318 29.05 -14.63 23.99
N PRO A 319 28.95 -15.34 25.13
CA PRO A 319 29.20 -16.78 25.19
C PRO A 319 28.28 -17.54 24.22
N VAL A 320 28.77 -18.64 23.64
CA VAL A 320 28.00 -19.47 22.67
C VAL A 320 26.68 -19.94 23.28
N GLU A 321 26.66 -20.23 24.58
CA GLU A 321 25.46 -20.65 25.30
C GLU A 321 24.35 -19.58 25.31
N GLU A 322 24.70 -18.29 25.20
CA GLU A 322 23.71 -17.21 25.09
C GLU A 322 23.10 -17.16 23.68
N TYR A 323 23.90 -17.39 22.64
CA TYR A 323 23.39 -17.52 21.27
C TYR A 323 22.43 -18.70 21.15
N GLU A 324 22.81 -19.88 21.67
CA GLU A 324 21.97 -21.08 21.63
C GLU A 324 20.64 -20.87 22.38
N LYS A 325 20.69 -20.26 23.57
CA LYS A 325 19.47 -19.94 24.34
C LYS A 325 18.56 -18.98 23.59
N ARG A 326 19.12 -17.91 23.00
CA ARG A 326 18.36 -16.95 22.20
C ARG A 326 17.75 -17.62 20.97
N LEU A 327 18.49 -18.50 20.30
CA LEU A 327 18.02 -19.21 19.11
C LEU A 327 16.81 -20.09 19.45
N GLU A 328 16.88 -20.92 20.50
CA GLU A 328 15.78 -21.80 20.88
C GLU A 328 14.55 -21.02 21.38
N PHE A 329 14.76 -19.89 22.08
CA PHE A 329 13.68 -18.99 22.47
C PHE A 329 12.94 -18.43 21.25
N GLU A 330 13.67 -17.89 20.26
CA GLU A 330 13.08 -17.35 19.04
C GLU A 330 12.37 -18.43 18.22
N LEU A 331 13.01 -19.60 18.04
CA LEU A 331 12.41 -20.74 17.33
C LEU A 331 11.09 -21.18 17.95
N GLY A 332 11.02 -21.24 19.29
CA GLY A 332 9.79 -21.58 20.01
C GLY A 332 8.66 -20.57 19.78
N ILE A 333 8.97 -19.27 19.70
CA ILE A 333 7.97 -18.23 19.40
C ILE A 333 7.53 -18.31 17.94
N ILE A 334 8.46 -18.46 16.99
CA ILE A 334 8.15 -18.54 15.55
C ILE A 334 7.24 -19.75 15.27
N GLU A 335 7.56 -20.89 15.88
CA GLU A 335 6.74 -22.11 15.84
C GLU A 335 5.35 -21.87 16.43
N GLY A 336 5.28 -21.32 17.65
CA GLY A 336 4.01 -21.05 18.34
C GLY A 336 3.09 -20.06 17.60
N MET A 337 3.65 -19.17 16.78
CA MET A 337 2.89 -18.20 15.97
C MET A 337 2.58 -18.67 14.55
N GLY A 338 3.12 -19.82 14.11
CA GLY A 338 2.85 -20.37 12.77
C GLY A 338 3.58 -19.66 11.62
N PHE A 339 4.76 -19.07 11.88
CA PHE A 339 5.59 -18.42 10.85
C PHE A 339 6.84 -19.17 10.34
N PRO A 340 7.06 -20.50 10.54
CA PRO A 340 8.22 -21.17 9.97
C PRO A 340 8.36 -21.06 8.45
N GLY A 341 7.28 -21.31 7.71
CA GLY A 341 7.28 -21.19 6.25
C GLY A 341 7.68 -19.80 5.75
N TYR A 342 7.23 -18.74 6.44
CA TYR A 342 7.60 -17.37 6.09
C TYR A 342 9.12 -17.14 6.19
N PHE A 343 9.75 -17.54 7.29
CA PHE A 343 11.21 -17.41 7.45
C PHE A 343 11.97 -18.24 6.41
N LEU A 344 11.49 -19.43 6.08
CA LEU A 344 12.11 -20.30 5.07
C LEU A 344 12.02 -19.70 3.66
N ILE A 345 10.86 -19.15 3.27
CA ILE A 345 10.67 -18.46 1.98
C ILE A 345 11.62 -17.27 1.87
N VAL A 346 11.71 -16.45 2.92
CA VAL A 346 12.60 -15.27 2.93
C VAL A 346 14.07 -15.68 2.88
N ALA A 347 14.46 -16.66 3.68
CA ALA A 347 15.83 -17.19 3.67
C ALA A 347 16.20 -17.75 2.29
N ASP A 348 15.27 -18.38 1.60
CA ASP A 348 15.52 -19.05 0.34
C ASP A 348 15.95 -18.10 -0.79
N PHE A 349 15.15 -17.06 -1.07
CA PHE A 349 15.51 -16.13 -2.14
C PHE A 349 16.70 -15.23 -1.78
N ILE A 350 16.95 -14.97 -0.49
CA ILE A 350 18.17 -14.28 -0.04
C ILE A 350 19.41 -15.16 -0.24
N LYS A 351 19.36 -16.44 0.15
CA LYS A 351 20.46 -17.40 -0.08
C LYS A 351 20.72 -17.57 -1.57
N TRP A 352 19.67 -17.64 -2.38
CA TRP A 352 19.79 -17.69 -3.84
C TRP A 352 20.47 -16.44 -4.40
N ALA A 353 20.05 -15.25 -3.97
CA ALA A 353 20.64 -13.98 -4.39
C ALA A 353 22.14 -13.90 -4.04
N LYS A 354 22.48 -14.19 -2.78
CA LYS A 354 23.88 -14.24 -2.31
C LYS A 354 24.71 -15.27 -3.08
N GLY A 355 24.15 -16.45 -3.37
CA GLY A 355 24.81 -17.50 -4.17
C GLY A 355 24.97 -17.17 -5.66
N ARG A 356 24.43 -16.04 -6.13
CA ARG A 356 24.59 -15.50 -7.49
C ARG A 356 25.32 -14.15 -7.49
N ASP A 357 26.00 -13.84 -6.40
CA ASP A 357 26.72 -12.59 -6.19
C ASP A 357 25.82 -11.36 -6.39
N ILE A 358 24.54 -11.46 -6.01
CA ILE A 358 23.61 -10.33 -5.97
C ILE A 358 23.69 -9.72 -4.58
N PRO A 359 24.15 -8.45 -4.44
CA PRO A 359 24.22 -7.79 -3.15
C PRO A 359 22.84 -7.67 -2.48
N VAL A 360 22.80 -8.09 -1.23
CA VAL A 360 21.64 -7.96 -0.34
C VAL A 360 22.06 -7.07 0.83
N GLY A 361 21.20 -6.12 1.19
CA GLY A 361 21.45 -5.24 2.32
C GLY A 361 21.47 -6.02 3.64
N PRO A 362 22.12 -5.48 4.68
CA PRO A 362 22.38 -6.21 5.91
C PRO A 362 21.13 -6.44 6.78
N GLY A 363 19.97 -5.94 6.34
CA GLY A 363 18.67 -6.01 6.99
C GLY A 363 17.99 -4.64 7.01
N ARG A 364 16.66 -4.60 7.13
CA ARG A 364 15.90 -3.37 7.33
C ARG A 364 14.75 -3.60 8.30
N GLY A 365 14.37 -2.52 8.98
CA GLY A 365 13.24 -2.53 9.92
C GLY A 365 13.63 -3.23 11.21
N SER A 366 12.68 -3.95 11.83
CA SER A 366 12.94 -4.70 13.07
C SER A 366 13.52 -6.10 12.83
N GLY A 367 13.55 -6.60 11.59
CA GLY A 367 14.03 -7.96 11.29
C GLY A 367 15.47 -8.24 11.73
N ALA A 368 16.33 -7.22 11.78
CA ALA A 368 17.70 -7.31 12.28
C ALA A 368 17.80 -7.67 13.78
N GLY A 369 16.70 -7.59 14.54
CA GLY A 369 16.65 -8.03 15.94
C GLY A 369 16.50 -9.54 16.15
N SER A 370 16.32 -10.33 15.09
CA SER A 370 16.16 -11.78 15.17
C SER A 370 17.49 -12.51 14.94
N LEU A 371 17.88 -13.33 15.90
CA LEU A 371 19.00 -14.26 15.76
C LEU A 371 18.69 -15.38 14.76
N VAL A 372 17.42 -15.82 14.66
CA VAL A 372 17.00 -16.77 13.61
C VAL A 372 17.19 -16.16 12.22
N ALA A 373 16.84 -14.88 12.02
CA ALA A 373 17.07 -14.19 10.75
C ALA A 373 18.57 -14.09 10.41
N TYR A 374 19.40 -13.77 11.41
CA TYR A 374 20.86 -13.72 11.26
C TYR A 374 21.46 -15.09 10.89
N ALA A 375 21.03 -16.15 11.58
CA ALA A 375 21.47 -17.52 11.34
C ALA A 375 21.05 -18.03 9.95
N LEU A 376 19.87 -17.65 9.48
CA LEU A 376 19.37 -17.99 8.14
C LEU A 376 19.95 -17.11 7.03
N THR A 377 20.89 -16.20 7.33
CA THR A 377 21.49 -15.23 6.40
C THR A 377 20.54 -14.17 5.86
N ILE A 378 19.33 -14.08 6.42
CA ILE A 378 18.33 -13.04 6.08
C ILE A 378 18.88 -11.66 6.45
N THR A 379 19.54 -11.58 7.60
CA THR A 379 20.24 -10.37 8.06
C THR A 379 21.72 -10.68 8.25
N ASP A 380 22.55 -9.64 8.20
CA ASP A 380 24.00 -9.74 8.38
C ASP A 380 24.50 -9.03 9.65
N LEU A 381 23.60 -8.44 10.44
CA LEU A 381 23.93 -7.89 11.77
C LEU A 381 23.76 -8.96 12.85
N ASP A 382 24.79 -9.13 13.69
CA ASP A 382 24.68 -9.89 14.92
C ASP A 382 23.81 -9.11 15.94
N PRO A 383 22.60 -9.60 16.27
CA PRO A 383 21.70 -8.89 17.17
C PRO A 383 22.26 -8.78 18.60
N LEU A 384 23.13 -9.69 19.04
CA LEU A 384 23.73 -9.61 20.38
C LEU A 384 24.79 -8.51 20.45
N ARG A 385 25.63 -8.36 19.42
CA ARG A 385 26.64 -7.28 19.34
C ARG A 385 26.03 -5.88 19.45
N TYR A 386 24.87 -5.68 18.84
CA TYR A 386 24.17 -4.39 18.82
C TYR A 386 23.04 -4.28 19.85
N LYS A 387 22.85 -5.28 20.71
CA LYS A 387 21.76 -5.34 21.71
C LYS A 387 20.37 -5.14 21.09
N LEU A 388 20.10 -5.79 19.96
CA LEU A 388 18.83 -5.71 19.24
C LEU A 388 17.80 -6.70 19.80
N LEU A 389 16.55 -6.27 19.87
CA LEU A 389 15.48 -7.01 20.54
C LEU A 389 14.61 -7.77 19.53
N PHE A 390 14.38 -9.06 19.80
CA PHE A 390 13.53 -9.91 18.97
C PHE A 390 12.05 -9.56 19.13
N GLU A 391 11.62 -9.24 20.35
CA GLU A 391 10.23 -8.93 20.68
C GLU A 391 9.75 -7.65 20.00
N ARG A 392 10.69 -6.78 19.60
CA ARG A 392 10.38 -5.61 18.77
C ARG A 392 10.06 -5.98 17.33
N PHE A 393 10.57 -7.11 16.84
CA PHE A 393 10.24 -7.70 15.55
C PHE A 393 8.99 -8.57 15.63
N LEU A 394 9.01 -9.57 16.50
CA LEU A 394 7.93 -10.54 16.66
C LEU A 394 7.55 -10.66 18.14
N ASN A 395 6.38 -10.14 18.49
CA ASN A 395 5.90 -10.09 19.86
C ASN A 395 4.91 -11.23 20.12
N PRO A 396 5.19 -12.19 21.03
CA PRO A 396 4.29 -13.31 21.30
C PRO A 396 2.94 -12.89 21.92
N GLU A 397 2.90 -11.73 22.59
CA GLU A 397 1.65 -11.17 23.16
C GLU A 397 0.76 -10.52 22.08
N ARG A 398 1.21 -10.50 20.83
CA ARG A 398 0.48 -9.95 19.69
C ARG A 398 0.68 -10.80 18.44
N VAL A 399 -0.38 -11.46 18.00
CA VAL A 399 -0.40 -12.08 16.67
C VAL A 399 -0.43 -10.99 15.60
N SER A 400 0.71 -10.73 14.98
CA SER A 400 0.82 -9.93 13.76
C SER A 400 1.87 -10.53 12.84
N MET A 401 1.61 -10.42 11.54
CA MET A 401 2.52 -10.92 10.52
C MET A 401 3.89 -10.24 10.63
N PRO A 402 5.00 -11.00 10.62
CA PRO A 402 6.33 -10.43 10.48
C PRO A 402 6.50 -9.80 9.09
N ASP A 403 7.25 -8.70 9.02
CA ASP A 403 7.55 -7.99 7.77
C ASP A 403 9.08 -7.81 7.68
N PHE A 404 9.70 -8.51 6.73
CA PHE A 404 11.11 -8.33 6.39
C PHE A 404 11.16 -7.41 5.18
N ASP A 405 11.56 -6.17 5.42
CA ASP A 405 11.95 -5.28 4.34
C ASP A 405 13.34 -5.70 3.86
N ILE A 406 13.51 -6.01 2.57
CA ILE A 406 14.78 -6.54 2.05
C ILE A 406 15.30 -5.62 0.94
N ASP A 407 16.51 -5.13 1.15
CA ASP A 407 17.21 -4.29 0.19
C ASP A 407 18.05 -5.19 -0.74
N PHE A 408 17.83 -5.09 -2.05
CA PHE A 408 18.66 -5.68 -3.10
C PHE A 408 19.39 -4.57 -3.86
N CYS A 409 20.49 -4.90 -4.54
CA CYS A 409 21.04 -3.96 -5.51
C CYS A 409 20.00 -3.63 -6.60
N MET A 410 19.96 -2.37 -7.01
CA MET A 410 18.95 -1.86 -7.94
C MET A 410 19.00 -2.59 -9.29
N ASP A 411 20.19 -2.93 -9.76
CA ASP A 411 20.43 -3.38 -11.13
C ASP A 411 20.04 -4.85 -11.35
N ARG A 412 20.14 -5.69 -10.31
CA ARG A 412 19.91 -7.14 -10.39
C ARG A 412 18.71 -7.63 -9.57
N ARG A 413 17.93 -6.71 -8.98
CA ARG A 413 16.72 -7.06 -8.20
C ARG A 413 15.71 -7.88 -9.01
N GLU A 414 15.52 -7.54 -10.29
CA GLU A 414 14.57 -8.24 -11.16
C GLU A 414 14.95 -9.72 -11.37
N GLU A 415 16.23 -10.10 -11.25
CA GLU A 415 16.66 -11.51 -11.28
C GLU A 415 16.10 -12.30 -10.09
N VAL A 416 16.05 -11.68 -8.90
CA VAL A 416 15.49 -12.29 -7.69
C VAL A 416 13.98 -12.45 -7.82
N ILE A 417 13.29 -11.44 -8.36
CA ILE A 417 11.85 -11.49 -8.64
C ILE A 417 11.55 -12.62 -9.64
N ALA A 418 12.35 -12.73 -10.70
CA ALA A 418 12.23 -13.81 -11.68
C ALA A 418 12.46 -15.20 -11.06
N TYR A 419 13.43 -15.34 -10.15
CA TYR A 419 13.65 -16.58 -9.39
C TYR A 419 12.41 -16.94 -8.56
N VAL A 420 11.85 -15.99 -7.84
CA VAL A 420 10.64 -16.20 -7.02
C VAL A 420 9.47 -16.63 -7.91
N GLN A 421 9.25 -16.01 -9.08
CA GLN A 421 8.24 -16.45 -10.04
C GLN A 421 8.48 -17.87 -10.55
N GLN A 422 9.74 -18.22 -10.87
CA GLN A 422 10.09 -19.56 -11.37
C GLN A 422 9.89 -20.63 -10.29
N LYS A 423 10.20 -20.32 -9.04
CA LYS A 423 10.13 -21.26 -7.92
C LYS A 423 8.70 -21.47 -7.41
N TYR A 424 7.96 -20.39 -7.19
CA TYR A 424 6.63 -20.44 -6.56
C TYR A 424 5.48 -20.45 -7.58
N GLY A 425 5.74 -20.12 -8.84
CA GLY A 425 4.75 -20.11 -9.92
C GLY A 425 4.45 -18.70 -10.43
N ARG A 426 4.52 -18.49 -11.74
CA ARG A 426 4.35 -17.17 -12.37
C ARG A 426 2.94 -16.59 -12.18
N ASP A 427 1.95 -17.47 -12.05
CA ASP A 427 0.54 -17.18 -11.77
C ASP A 427 0.24 -16.98 -10.28
N LYS A 428 1.17 -17.37 -9.39
CA LYS A 428 1.04 -17.24 -7.93
C LYS A 428 1.80 -16.06 -7.35
N VAL A 429 2.61 -15.39 -8.16
CA VAL A 429 3.47 -14.28 -7.75
C VAL A 429 3.09 -13.02 -8.54
N GLY A 430 2.86 -11.92 -7.84
CA GLY A 430 2.43 -10.66 -8.44
C GLY A 430 2.89 -9.45 -7.63
N GLN A 431 2.87 -8.28 -8.24
CA GLN A 431 3.13 -7.01 -7.56
C GLN A 431 1.89 -6.54 -6.80
N ILE A 432 2.03 -5.49 -6.00
CA ILE A 432 0.92 -4.83 -5.33
C ILE A 432 0.56 -3.54 -6.09
N ILE A 433 -0.72 -3.25 -6.32
CA ILE A 433 -1.12 -1.96 -6.93
C ILE A 433 -0.96 -0.80 -5.96
N THR A 434 -0.75 0.38 -6.52
CA THR A 434 -0.79 1.68 -5.84
C THR A 434 -1.66 2.63 -6.63
N PHE A 435 -2.28 3.59 -5.94
CA PHE A 435 -3.14 4.58 -6.56
C PHE A 435 -2.58 5.98 -6.36
N GLY A 436 -2.43 6.72 -7.44
CA GLY A 436 -2.11 8.14 -7.41
C GLY A 436 -3.38 8.95 -7.12
N ALA A 437 -3.39 9.76 -6.06
CA ALA A 437 -4.49 10.66 -5.76
C ALA A 437 -4.29 12.05 -6.39
N LEU A 438 -5.38 12.71 -6.75
CA LEU A 438 -5.42 14.08 -7.24
C LEU A 438 -5.24 15.07 -6.07
N LEU A 439 -4.02 15.20 -5.56
CA LEU A 439 -3.70 16.14 -4.47
C LEU A 439 -3.91 17.59 -4.92
N SER A 440 -4.13 18.50 -3.98
CA SER A 440 -4.49 19.92 -4.16
C SER A 440 -3.75 20.63 -5.29
N LYS A 441 -2.41 20.52 -5.32
CA LYS A 441 -1.58 21.15 -6.36
C LYS A 441 -1.77 20.52 -7.73
N ALA A 442 -1.96 19.20 -7.80
CA ALA A 442 -2.24 18.49 -9.03
C ALA A 442 -3.66 18.79 -9.53
N ALA A 443 -4.66 18.82 -8.64
CA ALA A 443 -6.03 19.19 -8.94
C ALA A 443 -6.11 20.59 -9.58
N VAL A 444 -5.47 21.59 -8.96
CA VAL A 444 -5.40 22.95 -9.53
C VAL A 444 -4.72 22.96 -10.91
N ARG A 445 -3.67 22.15 -11.12
CA ARG A 445 -2.99 22.08 -12.42
C ARG A 445 -3.83 21.43 -13.51
N ASP A 446 -4.44 20.29 -13.21
CA ASP A 446 -5.22 19.53 -14.17
C ASP A 446 -6.53 20.23 -14.52
N ILE A 447 -7.24 20.78 -13.52
CA ILE A 447 -8.46 21.57 -13.76
C ILE A 447 -8.11 22.86 -14.53
N GLY A 448 -7.03 23.56 -14.16
CA GLY A 448 -6.62 24.78 -14.86
C GLY A 448 -6.30 24.51 -16.34
N ARG A 449 -5.71 23.35 -16.64
CA ARG A 449 -5.43 22.91 -18.01
C ARG A 449 -6.71 22.68 -18.81
N VAL A 450 -7.70 21.96 -18.27
CA VAL A 450 -8.94 21.65 -19.02
C VAL A 450 -9.87 22.85 -19.18
N LEU A 451 -9.74 23.84 -18.29
CA LEU A 451 -10.34 25.17 -18.40
C LEU A 451 -9.57 26.11 -19.34
N GLN A 452 -8.52 25.62 -20.02
CA GLN A 452 -7.68 26.39 -20.95
C GLN A 452 -7.01 27.63 -20.34
N MET A 453 -6.74 27.62 -19.03
CA MET A 453 -6.02 28.72 -18.39
C MET A 453 -4.53 28.69 -18.73
N PRO A 454 -3.85 29.86 -18.84
CA PRO A 454 -2.42 29.91 -19.09
C PRO A 454 -1.60 29.18 -18.02
N TYR A 455 -0.69 28.28 -18.43
CA TYR A 455 0.13 27.47 -17.52
C TYR A 455 0.85 28.29 -16.44
N GLY A 456 1.38 29.47 -16.80
CA GLY A 456 2.07 30.34 -15.85
C GLY A 456 1.18 30.89 -14.74
N GLN A 457 -0.11 31.12 -15.02
CA GLN A 457 -1.09 31.52 -14.01
C GLN A 457 -1.43 30.33 -13.10
N VAL A 458 -1.70 29.17 -13.69
CA VAL A 458 -2.04 27.94 -12.96
C VAL A 458 -0.89 27.48 -12.05
N ASP A 459 0.35 27.50 -12.53
CA ASP A 459 1.52 27.12 -11.72
C ASP A 459 1.71 28.09 -10.54
N ARG A 460 1.48 29.38 -10.74
CA ARG A 460 1.50 30.39 -9.66
C ARG A 460 0.47 30.09 -8.58
N LEU A 461 -0.79 29.82 -8.98
CA LEU A 461 -1.87 29.44 -8.04
C LEU A 461 -1.52 28.15 -7.30
N SER A 462 -1.00 27.12 -8.00
CA SER A 462 -0.60 25.86 -7.37
C SER A 462 0.52 26.02 -6.33
N LYS A 463 1.45 26.97 -6.55
CA LYS A 463 2.56 27.27 -5.63
C LYS A 463 2.11 28.02 -4.38
N MET A 464 0.97 28.73 -4.42
CA MET A 464 0.39 29.39 -3.25
C MET A 464 -0.18 28.41 -2.24
N ILE A 465 -0.47 27.16 -2.63
CA ILE A 465 -0.93 26.12 -1.70
C ILE A 465 0.21 25.71 -0.76
N PRO A 466 0.06 25.87 0.57
CA PRO A 466 1.06 25.45 1.56
C PRO A 466 1.34 23.95 1.53
N VAL A 467 2.52 23.55 2.02
CA VAL A 467 2.91 22.14 2.18
C VAL A 467 3.23 21.89 3.64
N GLU A 468 2.57 20.88 4.24
CA GLU A 468 2.83 20.41 5.59
C GLU A 468 3.57 19.07 5.51
N GLY A 469 4.84 19.06 5.93
CA GLY A 469 5.74 17.92 5.75
C GLY A 469 6.01 17.66 4.25
N VAL A 470 5.41 16.60 3.72
CA VAL A 470 5.54 16.20 2.30
C VAL A 470 4.24 16.30 1.51
N LYS A 471 3.14 16.73 2.13
CA LYS A 471 1.82 16.80 1.47
C LYS A 471 1.30 18.24 1.41
N PRO A 472 0.72 18.66 0.27
CA PRO A 472 0.00 19.93 0.23
C PRO A 472 -1.22 19.89 1.17
N VAL A 473 -1.55 21.02 1.79
CA VAL A 473 -2.81 21.18 2.53
C VAL A 473 -3.99 21.23 1.57
N SER A 474 -5.20 20.90 2.04
CA SER A 474 -6.41 20.93 1.19
C SER A 474 -6.65 22.31 0.59
N ILE A 475 -7.36 22.40 -0.54
CA ILE A 475 -7.66 23.69 -1.17
C ILE A 475 -8.53 24.56 -0.25
N GLU A 476 -9.45 23.95 0.49
CA GLU A 476 -10.24 24.61 1.54
C GLU A 476 -9.34 25.25 2.62
N LYS A 477 -8.38 24.49 3.16
CA LYS A 477 -7.43 25.00 4.15
C LYS A 477 -6.50 26.06 3.55
N ALA A 478 -6.04 25.87 2.32
CA ALA A 478 -5.22 26.85 1.62
C ALA A 478 -5.92 28.20 1.45
N LEU A 479 -7.23 28.20 1.13
CA LEU A 479 -8.04 29.43 1.09
C LEU A 479 -8.21 30.06 2.48
N ALA A 480 -8.27 29.27 3.54
CA ALA A 480 -8.32 29.81 4.90
C ALA A 480 -6.99 30.47 5.31
N ASP A 481 -5.86 29.83 4.98
CA ASP A 481 -4.53 30.17 5.48
C ASP A 481 -3.78 31.21 4.61
N GLU A 482 -4.03 31.26 3.29
CA GLU A 482 -3.30 32.13 2.34
C GLU A 482 -4.22 33.22 1.75
N PRO A 483 -4.14 34.48 2.24
CA PRO A 483 -4.97 35.59 1.76
C PRO A 483 -4.85 35.85 0.26
N ARG A 484 -3.66 35.70 -0.32
CA ARG A 484 -3.42 35.97 -1.75
C ARG A 484 -4.20 35.02 -2.66
N LEU A 485 -4.41 33.77 -2.22
CA LEU A 485 -5.19 32.80 -2.98
C LEU A 485 -6.68 33.18 -3.01
N ARG A 486 -7.21 33.70 -1.90
CA ARG A 486 -8.58 34.23 -1.83
C ARG A 486 -8.77 35.47 -2.70
N GLU A 487 -7.83 36.41 -2.63
CA GLU A 487 -7.87 37.62 -3.45
C GLU A 487 -7.87 37.28 -4.95
N ALA A 488 -7.08 36.28 -5.36
CA ALA A 488 -7.07 35.81 -6.74
C ALA A 488 -8.40 35.19 -7.17
N ALA A 489 -9.03 34.38 -6.31
CA ALA A 489 -10.36 33.82 -6.55
C ALA A 489 -11.43 34.91 -6.69
N GLN A 490 -11.41 35.93 -5.83
CA GLN A 490 -12.36 37.04 -5.86
C GLN A 490 -12.16 37.97 -7.07
N ALA A 491 -10.93 38.08 -7.58
CA ALA A 491 -10.60 38.96 -8.69
C ALA A 491 -10.99 38.40 -10.06
N GLU A 492 -10.93 37.07 -10.24
CA GLU A 492 -11.15 36.41 -11.53
C GLU A 492 -12.09 35.21 -11.41
N GLU A 493 -13.26 35.27 -12.07
CA GLU A 493 -14.28 34.21 -12.04
C GLU A 493 -13.73 32.84 -12.48
N VAL A 494 -12.84 32.81 -13.46
CA VAL A 494 -12.21 31.56 -13.93
C VAL A 494 -11.33 30.92 -12.85
N VAL A 495 -10.71 31.73 -11.98
CA VAL A 495 -9.89 31.26 -10.85
C VAL A 495 -10.78 30.71 -9.73
N ASP A 496 -11.89 31.38 -9.44
CA ASP A 496 -12.89 30.87 -8.48
C ASP A 496 -13.47 29.53 -8.94
N ARG A 497 -13.83 29.43 -10.23
CA ARG A 497 -14.34 28.21 -10.85
C ARG A 497 -13.31 27.08 -10.80
N LEU A 498 -12.05 27.37 -11.12
CA LEU A 498 -10.92 26.44 -10.98
C LEU A 498 -10.80 25.89 -9.55
N LEU A 499 -10.81 26.76 -8.54
CA LEU A 499 -10.60 26.35 -7.15
C LEU A 499 -11.82 25.59 -6.62
N THR A 500 -13.03 26.00 -6.98
CA THR A 500 -14.28 25.30 -6.64
C THR A 500 -14.30 23.89 -7.21
N TYR A 501 -14.00 23.72 -8.50
CA TYR A 501 -13.95 22.39 -9.12
C TYR A 501 -12.82 21.56 -8.50
N GLY A 502 -11.64 22.18 -8.32
CA GLY A 502 -10.49 21.57 -7.66
C GLY A 502 -10.82 21.01 -6.28
N GLN A 503 -11.57 21.74 -5.45
CA GLN A 503 -12.01 21.28 -4.12
C GLN A 503 -12.89 20.04 -4.19
N GLN A 504 -13.79 19.97 -5.17
CA GLN A 504 -14.72 18.84 -5.30
C GLN A 504 -13.98 17.56 -5.73
N VAL A 505 -13.01 17.67 -6.65
CA VAL A 505 -12.24 16.52 -7.17
C VAL A 505 -10.98 16.19 -6.35
N GLU A 506 -10.58 17.05 -5.43
CA GLU A 506 -9.37 16.87 -4.61
C GLU A 506 -9.40 15.54 -3.83
N GLY A 507 -8.36 14.74 -3.98
CA GLY A 507 -8.21 13.45 -3.31
C GLY A 507 -8.96 12.29 -3.96
N LEU A 508 -9.67 12.49 -5.08
CA LEU A 508 -10.10 11.39 -5.94
C LEU A 508 -8.88 10.67 -6.56
N LEU A 509 -9.06 9.45 -7.05
CA LEU A 509 -7.97 8.67 -7.63
C LEU A 509 -7.81 8.97 -9.12
N ARG A 510 -6.55 9.12 -9.52
CA ARG A 510 -6.12 9.52 -10.87
C ARG A 510 -5.69 8.33 -11.71
N ASN A 511 -4.84 7.48 -11.15
CA ASN A 511 -4.18 6.43 -11.92
C ASN A 511 -3.80 5.24 -11.02
N ALA A 512 -3.76 4.07 -11.64
CA ALA A 512 -3.14 2.88 -11.09
C ALA A 512 -1.65 2.87 -11.45
N SER A 513 -0.82 2.35 -10.56
CA SER A 513 0.61 2.07 -10.78
C SER A 513 1.01 0.88 -9.93
N THR A 514 2.18 0.30 -10.16
CA THR A 514 2.66 -0.80 -9.34
C THR A 514 3.50 -0.29 -8.17
N HIS A 515 3.42 -0.98 -7.02
CA HIS A 515 4.24 -0.70 -5.86
C HIS A 515 5.70 -0.98 -6.24
N ALA A 516 6.58 -0.02 -5.96
CA ALA A 516 7.96 -0.10 -6.41
C ALA A 516 8.71 -1.32 -5.85
N ALA A 517 8.30 -1.86 -4.70
CA ALA A 517 8.98 -2.96 -4.00
C ALA A 517 8.09 -4.16 -3.66
N GLY A 518 6.77 -4.00 -3.68
CA GLY A 518 5.86 -4.92 -2.99
C GLY A 518 5.47 -6.09 -3.89
N VAL A 519 5.84 -7.29 -3.49
CA VAL A 519 5.51 -8.55 -4.17
C VAL A 519 4.68 -9.40 -3.21
N VAL A 520 3.69 -10.12 -3.73
CA VAL A 520 2.92 -11.11 -2.98
C VAL A 520 3.13 -12.49 -3.56
N ILE A 521 3.04 -13.50 -2.71
CA ILE A 521 3.17 -14.91 -3.09
C ILE A 521 1.96 -15.68 -2.53
N GLY A 522 1.14 -16.24 -3.42
CA GLY A 522 0.00 -17.10 -3.07
C GLY A 522 0.36 -18.58 -3.02
N ASP A 523 -0.48 -19.37 -2.35
CA ASP A 523 -0.40 -20.84 -2.36
C ASP A 523 -0.98 -21.47 -3.65
N ARG A 524 -1.81 -20.71 -4.36
CA ARG A 524 -2.51 -21.03 -5.60
C ARG A 524 -2.51 -19.81 -6.54
N PRO A 525 -3.05 -19.89 -7.77
CA PRO A 525 -3.11 -18.75 -8.69
C PRO A 525 -3.75 -17.52 -8.03
N LEU A 526 -3.14 -16.34 -8.22
CA LEU A 526 -3.56 -15.12 -7.51
C LEU A 526 -4.97 -14.66 -7.90
N ASP A 527 -5.37 -14.91 -9.14
CA ASP A 527 -6.70 -14.59 -9.68
C ASP A 527 -7.84 -15.45 -9.10
N GLU A 528 -7.53 -16.44 -8.26
CA GLU A 528 -8.50 -17.14 -7.40
C GLU A 528 -8.68 -16.47 -6.03
N LEU A 529 -7.77 -15.57 -5.65
CA LEU A 529 -7.73 -14.93 -4.34
C LEU A 529 -8.09 -13.44 -4.44
N VAL A 530 -7.55 -12.74 -5.43
CA VAL A 530 -7.69 -11.29 -5.64
C VAL A 530 -7.76 -10.98 -7.14
N PRO A 531 -8.41 -9.88 -7.57
CA PRO A 531 -8.40 -9.49 -8.97
C PRO A 531 -7.02 -8.99 -9.38
N LEU A 532 -6.64 -9.17 -10.65
CA LEU A 532 -5.34 -8.75 -11.17
C LEU A 532 -5.47 -7.60 -12.18
N TYR A 533 -4.48 -6.70 -12.16
CA TYR A 533 -4.29 -5.61 -13.10
C TYR A 533 -2.90 -5.73 -13.70
N GLN A 534 -2.76 -5.52 -15.00
CA GLN A 534 -1.46 -5.53 -15.66
C GLN A 534 -1.29 -4.21 -16.42
N ASP A 535 -0.27 -3.44 -16.02
CA ASP A 535 0.17 -2.29 -16.78
C ASP A 535 0.74 -2.79 -18.12
N PRO A 536 0.37 -2.22 -19.28
CA PRO A 536 0.93 -2.62 -20.57
C PRO A 536 2.45 -2.54 -20.68
N ARG A 537 3.10 -1.78 -19.79
CA ARG A 537 4.56 -1.64 -19.69
C ARG A 537 5.21 -2.64 -18.72
N SER A 538 4.43 -3.44 -18.00
CA SER A 538 4.89 -4.41 -17.00
C SER A 538 4.65 -5.85 -17.46
N ASP A 539 5.65 -6.70 -17.29
CA ASP A 539 5.54 -8.15 -17.55
C ASP A 539 4.88 -8.92 -16.40
N MET A 540 4.92 -8.36 -15.19
CA MET A 540 4.31 -8.95 -13.99
C MET A 540 2.99 -8.24 -13.67
N PRO A 541 1.90 -8.99 -13.40
CA PRO A 541 0.65 -8.41 -12.96
C PRO A 541 0.73 -7.92 -11.52
N ALA A 542 -0.10 -6.94 -11.18
CA ALA A 542 -0.30 -6.44 -9.83
C ALA A 542 -1.68 -6.83 -9.28
N THR A 543 -1.78 -7.09 -7.98
CA THR A 543 -3.06 -7.27 -7.30
C THR A 543 -3.84 -5.97 -7.34
N GLN A 544 -5.14 -6.03 -7.66
CA GLN A 544 -6.02 -4.87 -7.66
C GLN A 544 -6.30 -4.31 -6.25
N PHE A 545 -6.00 -5.08 -5.21
CA PHE A 545 -6.02 -4.58 -3.85
C PHE A 545 -4.68 -3.92 -3.52
N ASN A 546 -4.75 -2.70 -2.99
CA ASN A 546 -3.56 -2.00 -2.52
C ASN A 546 -2.95 -2.68 -1.29
N MET A 547 -1.77 -2.22 -0.87
CA MET A 547 -1.00 -2.76 0.25
C MET A 547 -1.84 -3.01 1.52
N LYS A 548 -2.76 -2.11 1.87
CA LYS A 548 -3.59 -2.24 3.09
C LYS A 548 -4.59 -3.40 2.98
N TRP A 549 -5.13 -3.63 1.80
CA TRP A 549 -6.22 -4.58 1.59
C TRP A 549 -5.72 -5.94 1.08
N VAL A 550 -4.58 -5.99 0.41
CA VAL A 550 -3.98 -7.26 -0.05
C VAL A 550 -3.56 -8.15 1.13
N GLU A 551 -2.98 -7.56 2.19
CA GLU A 551 -2.66 -8.28 3.43
C GLU A 551 -3.91 -8.81 4.13
N GLN A 552 -4.98 -7.99 4.17
CA GLN A 552 -6.27 -8.40 4.74
C GLN A 552 -7.01 -9.42 3.87
N ALA A 553 -6.67 -9.54 2.59
CA ALA A 553 -7.14 -10.61 1.71
C ALA A 553 -6.39 -11.93 1.92
N GLY A 554 -5.45 -11.97 2.87
CA GLY A 554 -4.67 -13.14 3.25
C GLY A 554 -3.34 -13.26 2.53
N LEU A 555 -3.02 -12.39 1.56
CA LEU A 555 -1.75 -12.48 0.84
C LEU A 555 -0.63 -11.82 1.64
N VAL A 556 0.45 -12.58 1.87
CA VAL A 556 1.65 -12.08 2.53
C VAL A 556 2.47 -11.27 1.53
N LYS A 557 2.84 -10.04 1.92
CA LYS A 557 3.75 -9.22 1.14
C LYS A 557 5.20 -9.53 1.47
N PHE A 558 6.05 -9.30 0.49
CA PHE A 558 7.49 -9.29 0.57
C PHE A 558 7.98 -8.04 -0.13
N ASP A 559 8.76 -7.21 0.55
CA ASP A 559 9.28 -5.97 -0.03
C ASP A 559 10.69 -6.19 -0.58
N PHE A 560 10.79 -6.13 -1.91
CA PHE A 560 12.02 -6.18 -2.70
C PHE A 560 12.42 -4.73 -3.05
N LEU A 561 13.19 -4.07 -2.18
CA LEU A 561 13.64 -2.71 -2.43
C LEU A 561 14.89 -2.70 -3.31
N GLY A 562 14.96 -1.77 -4.25
CA GLY A 562 16.19 -1.52 -5.02
C GLY A 562 16.99 -0.40 -4.37
N LEU A 563 18.06 -0.74 -3.64
CA LEU A 563 18.93 0.24 -2.99
C LEU A 563 20.14 0.53 -3.89
N LYS A 564 20.15 1.73 -4.49
CA LYS A 564 21.25 2.21 -5.35
C LYS A 564 22.62 2.12 -4.66
N THR A 565 22.69 2.34 -3.36
CA THR A 565 23.94 2.27 -2.58
C THR A 565 24.60 0.90 -2.68
N LEU A 566 23.82 -0.20 -2.65
CA LEU A 566 24.38 -1.55 -2.77
C LEU A 566 25.00 -1.78 -4.15
N THR A 567 24.38 -1.24 -5.20
CA THR A 567 24.97 -1.23 -6.55
C THR A 567 26.30 -0.47 -6.58
N VAL A 568 26.36 0.69 -5.92
CA VAL A 568 27.60 1.51 -5.87
C VAL A 568 28.71 0.78 -5.13
N ILE A 569 28.41 0.16 -3.99
CA ILE A 569 29.35 -0.66 -3.22
C ILE A 569 29.89 -1.81 -4.09
N GLN A 570 29.00 -2.56 -4.74
CA GLN A 570 29.41 -3.67 -5.61
C GLN A 570 30.32 -3.21 -6.75
N ASN A 571 29.96 -2.13 -7.45
CA ASN A 571 30.77 -1.57 -8.52
C ASN A 571 32.16 -1.09 -8.04
N ALA A 572 32.27 -0.61 -6.79
CA ALA A 572 33.54 -0.21 -6.20
C ALA A 572 34.42 -1.43 -5.92
N ILE A 573 33.85 -2.49 -5.33
CA ILE A 573 34.55 -3.76 -5.07
C ILE A 573 35.05 -4.38 -6.39
N GLU A 574 34.18 -4.46 -7.40
CA GLU A 574 34.54 -5.00 -8.72
C GLU A 574 35.68 -4.22 -9.38
N GLN A 575 35.71 -2.89 -9.25
CA GLN A 575 36.81 -2.06 -9.75
C GLN A 575 38.12 -2.32 -9.00
N ILE A 576 38.07 -2.42 -7.67
CA ILE A 576 39.25 -2.75 -6.85
C ILE A 576 39.82 -4.12 -7.28
N HIS A 577 38.95 -5.12 -7.48
CA HIS A 577 39.34 -6.44 -7.94
C HIS A 577 39.88 -6.45 -9.38
N ALA A 578 39.29 -5.67 -10.28
CA ALA A 578 39.74 -5.57 -11.67
C ALA A 578 41.17 -5.02 -11.78
N GLU A 579 41.63 -4.25 -10.78
CA GLU A 579 43.02 -3.82 -10.64
C GLU A 579 43.96 -4.91 -10.10
N GLY A 580 43.45 -6.12 -9.80
CA GLY A 580 44.21 -7.23 -9.24
C GLY A 580 44.47 -7.10 -7.74
N ARG A 581 43.61 -6.38 -7.01
CA ARG A 581 43.73 -6.13 -5.56
C ARG A 581 42.50 -6.66 -4.84
N ASP A 582 42.72 -7.36 -3.73
CA ASP A 582 41.67 -7.73 -2.79
C ASP A 582 41.35 -6.57 -1.84
N LEU A 583 40.17 -6.58 -1.20
CA LEU A 583 39.72 -5.50 -0.31
C LEU A 583 40.70 -5.22 0.84
N HIS A 584 41.34 -6.27 1.37
CA HIS A 584 42.28 -6.15 2.47
C HIS A 584 43.67 -5.60 2.07
N ILE A 585 43.88 -5.25 0.79
CA ILE A 585 45.13 -4.73 0.25
C ILE A 585 44.95 -3.29 -0.29
N ALA A 586 45.71 -2.35 0.27
CA ALA A 586 45.75 -0.97 -0.21
C ALA A 586 46.42 -0.83 -1.58
N ALA A 587 46.23 0.31 -2.24
CA ALA A 587 46.81 0.61 -3.55
C ALA A 587 48.36 0.61 -3.57
N ASP A 588 49.00 0.78 -2.41
CA ASP A 588 50.46 0.69 -2.25
C ASP A 588 50.97 -0.74 -1.97
N GLY A 589 50.08 -1.73 -1.96
CA GLY A 589 50.38 -3.14 -1.67
C GLY A 589 50.44 -3.48 -0.18
N SER A 590 50.16 -2.54 0.72
CA SER A 590 50.10 -2.82 2.16
C SER A 590 48.79 -3.50 2.56
N THR A 591 48.87 -4.45 3.50
CA THR A 591 47.69 -5.10 4.11
C THR A 591 47.07 -4.14 5.12
N ILE A 592 45.78 -3.80 4.93
CA ILE A 592 45.06 -2.86 5.79
C ILE A 592 44.28 -3.54 6.92
N TYR A 593 43.91 -4.81 6.75
CA TYR A 593 43.37 -5.66 7.81
C TYR A 593 43.60 -7.14 7.47
N GLN A 594 43.44 -8.04 8.45
CA GLN A 594 43.50 -9.47 8.20
C GLN A 594 42.08 -10.01 8.02
N PRO A 595 41.69 -10.47 6.82
CA PRO A 595 40.38 -11.07 6.61
C PRO A 595 40.29 -12.46 7.26
N PHE A 596 39.06 -12.88 7.54
CA PHE A 596 38.77 -14.28 7.84
C PHE A 596 38.98 -15.15 6.59
N GLU A 597 39.29 -16.42 6.79
CA GLU A 597 39.45 -17.37 5.69
C GLU A 597 38.17 -17.43 4.84
N GLY A 598 38.26 -17.12 3.55
CA GLY A 598 37.12 -17.09 2.63
C GLY A 598 36.31 -15.78 2.65
N ALA A 599 36.76 -14.77 3.40
CA ALA A 599 36.14 -13.44 3.49
C ALA A 599 37.05 -12.32 2.94
N GLU A 600 38.07 -12.65 2.14
CA GLU A 600 39.10 -11.71 1.65
C GLU A 600 38.54 -10.51 0.89
N ASN A 601 37.35 -10.68 0.31
CA ASN A 601 36.63 -9.72 -0.51
C ASN A 601 35.16 -9.53 -0.10
N ASP A 602 34.83 -9.87 1.14
CA ASP A 602 33.49 -9.65 1.68
C ASP A 602 33.41 -8.30 2.41
N ILE A 603 32.73 -7.33 1.79
CA ILE A 603 32.49 -6.00 2.38
C ILE A 603 31.68 -6.05 3.69
N GLY A 604 30.95 -7.14 3.93
CA GLY A 604 30.23 -7.39 5.18
C GLY A 604 31.15 -7.74 6.36
N GLN A 605 32.41 -8.11 6.10
CA GLN A 605 33.37 -8.56 7.12
C GLN A 605 34.49 -7.55 7.39
N ILE A 606 34.39 -6.32 6.87
CA ILE A 606 35.39 -5.28 7.14
C ILE A 606 35.43 -4.90 8.62
N PRO A 607 36.61 -4.50 9.15
CA PRO A 607 36.73 -4.02 10.52
C PRO A 607 35.90 -2.74 10.73
N LEU A 608 35.13 -2.71 11.82
CA LEU A 608 34.30 -1.56 12.21
C LEU A 608 35.04 -0.55 13.10
N ASP A 609 36.33 -0.74 13.34
CA ASP A 609 37.19 0.09 14.19
C ASP A 609 38.31 0.81 13.40
N ASP A 610 38.17 0.95 12.07
CA ASP A 610 39.17 1.61 11.22
C ASP A 610 39.26 3.13 11.51
N PRO A 611 40.40 3.64 12.02
CA PRO A 611 40.54 5.05 12.38
C PRO A 611 40.42 6.01 11.18
N LYS A 612 40.83 5.59 9.98
CA LYS A 612 40.78 6.45 8.78
C LYS A 612 39.35 6.73 8.35
N THR A 613 38.49 5.73 8.44
CA THR A 613 37.05 5.84 8.18
C THR A 613 36.41 6.85 9.14
N TYR A 614 36.68 6.76 10.45
CA TYR A 614 36.17 7.72 11.43
C TYR A 614 36.76 9.12 11.30
N GLU A 615 38.01 9.25 10.82
CA GLU A 615 38.61 10.54 10.49
C GLU A 615 37.88 11.23 9.32
N LEU A 616 37.45 10.47 8.31
CA LEU A 616 36.64 10.97 7.19
C LEU A 616 35.31 11.57 7.70
N TYR A 617 34.60 10.83 8.56
CA TYR A 617 33.39 11.32 9.22
C TYR A 617 33.65 12.57 10.07
N SER A 618 34.68 12.55 10.90
CA SER A 618 35.04 13.67 11.80
C SER A 618 35.43 14.95 11.04
N ARG A 619 35.98 14.81 9.83
CA ARG A 619 36.25 15.92 8.90
C ARG A 619 35.05 16.29 8.04
N ALA A 620 33.94 15.57 8.17
CA ALA A 620 32.71 15.69 7.38
C ALA A 620 32.97 15.68 5.87
N ARG A 621 33.84 14.77 5.42
CA ARG A 621 34.10 14.53 3.99
C ARG A 621 33.14 13.46 3.46
N THR A 622 31.86 13.61 3.75
CA THR A 622 30.83 12.58 3.55
C THR A 622 30.03 12.75 2.25
N VAL A 623 30.60 13.43 1.24
CA VAL A 623 30.00 13.47 -0.10
C VAL A 623 30.00 12.04 -0.65
N ALA A 624 28.84 11.56 -1.12
CA ALA A 624 28.61 10.18 -1.56
C ALA A 624 28.69 9.10 -0.46
N VAL A 625 28.79 9.49 0.82
CA VAL A 625 28.63 8.54 1.94
C VAL A 625 27.14 8.45 2.30
N PHE A 626 26.62 7.24 2.26
CA PHE A 626 25.19 6.98 2.41
C PHE A 626 24.64 7.53 3.74
N GLN A 627 23.40 8.07 3.71
CA GLN A 627 22.68 8.71 4.81
C GLN A 627 23.25 10.04 5.35
N VAL A 628 24.53 10.35 5.14
CA VAL A 628 25.21 11.44 5.85
C VAL A 628 25.80 12.54 4.96
N GLU A 629 25.23 12.74 3.78
CA GLU A 629 25.70 13.72 2.79
C GLU A 629 25.08 15.13 2.92
N SER A 630 23.99 15.28 3.68
CA SER A 630 23.32 16.58 3.81
C SER A 630 24.16 17.59 4.61
N SER A 631 24.05 18.88 4.28
CA SER A 631 24.86 19.93 4.91
C SER A 631 24.73 19.96 6.44
N GLY A 632 23.51 19.85 6.98
CA GLY A 632 23.34 19.85 8.42
C GLY A 632 23.80 18.55 9.09
N MET A 633 23.78 17.40 8.39
CA MET A 633 24.39 16.17 8.90
C MET A 633 25.92 16.28 8.95
N MET A 634 26.53 16.87 7.92
CA MET A 634 27.97 17.17 7.90
C MET A 634 28.38 18.05 9.08
N ASP A 635 27.56 19.05 9.43
CA ASP A 635 27.84 19.90 10.60
C ASP A 635 27.67 19.15 11.93
N ALA A 636 26.67 18.26 12.03
CA ALA A 636 26.52 17.39 13.18
C ALA A 636 27.72 16.44 13.36
N LEU A 637 28.24 15.86 12.27
CA LEU A 637 29.43 15.01 12.27
C LEU A 637 30.68 15.74 12.77
N LYS A 638 30.94 16.96 12.31
CA LYS A 638 32.08 17.79 12.79
C LYS A 638 32.03 18.02 14.30
N ARG A 639 30.82 18.16 14.85
CA ARG A 639 30.60 18.37 16.28
C ARG A 639 30.69 17.05 17.06
N MET A 640 30.15 15.97 16.51
CA MET A 640 30.11 14.64 17.16
C MET A 640 31.49 13.96 17.19
N LYS A 641 32.28 14.11 16.12
CA LYS A 641 33.58 13.45 15.93
C LYS A 641 33.49 11.93 16.20
N PRO A 642 32.67 11.19 15.44
CA PRO A 642 32.37 9.79 15.74
C PRO A 642 33.65 8.95 15.80
N THR A 643 33.70 8.03 16.75
CA THR A 643 34.86 7.15 17.02
C THR A 643 34.50 5.66 17.03
N CYS A 644 33.21 5.34 16.97
CA CYS A 644 32.70 3.97 16.85
C CYS A 644 31.41 3.96 16.01
N ILE A 645 30.96 2.76 15.64
CA ILE A 645 29.78 2.60 14.78
C ILE A 645 28.51 3.08 15.50
N GLU A 646 28.43 2.90 16.82
CA GLU A 646 27.29 3.31 17.64
C GLU A 646 27.01 4.82 17.54
N ASP A 647 28.04 5.65 17.31
CA ASP A 647 27.86 7.08 17.07
C ASP A 647 27.12 7.36 15.76
N ILE A 648 27.41 6.59 14.70
CA ILE A 648 26.73 6.71 13.41
C ILE A 648 25.27 6.25 13.55
N VAL A 649 25.03 5.15 14.28
CA VAL A 649 23.68 4.67 14.61
C VAL A 649 22.87 5.76 15.33
N ALA A 650 23.48 6.38 16.35
CA ALA A 650 22.84 7.43 17.14
C ALA A 650 22.56 8.68 16.30
N LEU A 651 23.50 9.09 15.44
CA LEU A 651 23.34 10.26 14.60
C LEU A 651 22.18 10.11 13.60
N VAL A 652 22.09 8.96 12.92
CA VAL A 652 20.98 8.65 12.00
C VAL A 652 19.63 8.67 12.72
N ALA A 653 19.59 8.23 13.98
CA ALA A 653 18.38 8.29 14.80
C ALA A 653 18.03 9.72 15.27
N LEU A 654 19.02 10.51 15.67
CA LEU A 654 18.83 11.85 16.26
C LEU A 654 18.55 12.94 15.22
N TYR A 655 19.04 12.81 13.99
CA TYR A 655 18.93 13.86 12.96
C TYR A 655 17.54 13.90 12.31
N ARG A 656 16.52 14.20 13.12
CA ARG A 656 15.11 14.38 12.74
C ARG A 656 14.47 15.56 13.50
N PRO A 657 13.42 16.20 12.95
CA PRO A 657 12.67 17.23 13.66
C PRO A 657 12.17 16.73 15.03
N GLY A 658 12.52 17.44 16.11
CA GLY A 658 12.32 16.99 17.49
C GLY A 658 13.62 16.56 18.16
N PRO A 659 14.12 15.32 17.94
CA PRO A 659 15.31 14.82 18.62
C PRO A 659 16.62 15.50 18.20
N MET A 660 16.63 16.30 17.11
CA MET A 660 17.79 17.12 16.73
C MET A 660 18.26 18.06 17.85
N GLU A 661 17.36 18.49 18.74
CA GLU A 661 17.68 19.34 19.89
C GLU A 661 18.63 18.65 20.88
N ASN A 662 18.70 17.31 20.87
CA ASN A 662 19.57 16.53 21.74
C ASN A 662 20.99 16.33 21.18
N ILE A 663 21.21 16.56 19.87
CA ILE A 663 22.53 16.39 19.23
C ILE A 663 23.62 17.24 19.93
N PRO A 664 23.39 18.53 20.25
CA PRO A 664 24.35 19.33 21.02
C PRO A 664 24.81 18.67 22.32
N LYS A 665 23.87 18.22 23.16
CA LYS A 665 24.15 17.59 24.45
C LYS A 665 24.86 16.25 24.29
N TYR A 666 24.42 15.42 23.34
CA TYR A 666 25.11 14.17 22.99
C TYR A 666 26.59 14.42 22.68
N CYS A 667 26.87 15.38 21.79
CA CYS A 667 28.22 15.72 21.39
C CYS A 667 29.05 16.30 22.55
N GLU A 668 28.46 17.09 23.44
CA GLU A 668 29.16 17.66 24.58
C GLU A 668 29.56 16.60 25.61
N VAL A 669 28.66 15.65 25.93
CA VAL A 669 28.97 14.55 26.85
C VAL A 669 30.03 13.63 26.24
N LYS A 670 29.85 13.22 24.98
CA LYS A 670 30.80 12.36 24.27
C LYS A 670 32.21 12.95 24.20
N ASN A 671 32.32 14.25 23.93
CA ASN A 671 33.61 14.94 23.82
C ASN A 671 34.13 15.44 25.17
N GLU A 672 33.58 14.94 26.29
CA GLU A 672 34.00 15.28 27.66
C GLU A 672 33.89 16.78 28.01
N LEU A 673 33.02 17.51 27.30
CA LEU A 673 32.74 18.93 27.54
C LEU A 673 31.62 19.13 28.58
N SER A 674 30.83 18.09 28.87
CA SER A 674 29.76 18.10 29.85
C SER A 674 29.69 16.77 30.59
N ALA A 675 29.27 16.79 31.86
CA ALA A 675 28.97 15.56 32.58
C ALA A 675 27.72 14.90 32.02
N ARG A 676 27.73 13.56 32.03
CA ARG A 676 26.57 12.74 31.69
C ARG A 676 25.52 12.84 32.79
N ASP A 677 24.26 12.93 32.37
CA ASP A 677 23.11 12.84 33.26
C ASP A 677 22.76 11.35 33.50
N TYR A 678 22.51 11.00 34.75
CA TYR A 678 22.13 9.65 35.18
C TYR A 678 20.67 9.64 35.61
N LEU A 679 19.89 8.67 35.13
CA LEU A 679 18.47 8.52 35.51
C LEU A 679 18.35 7.74 36.81
N HIS A 680 18.83 6.49 36.79
CA HIS A 680 18.76 5.58 37.93
C HIS A 680 19.75 4.41 37.75
N PRO A 681 20.45 3.97 38.81
CA PRO A 681 21.48 2.92 38.70
C PRO A 681 21.02 1.61 38.05
N SER A 682 19.73 1.29 38.10
CA SER A 682 19.16 0.08 37.49
C SER A 682 18.99 0.15 35.97
N VAL A 683 19.12 1.32 35.35
CA VAL A 683 18.90 1.49 33.90
C VAL A 683 19.98 2.33 33.22
N ASP A 684 20.91 2.93 33.98
CA ASP A 684 21.94 3.79 33.41
C ASP A 684 22.81 3.05 32.38
N HIS A 685 23.09 1.75 32.58
CA HIS A 685 23.86 0.95 31.61
C HIS A 685 23.19 0.81 30.24
N ILE A 686 21.87 0.96 30.16
CA ILE A 686 21.11 0.95 28.89
C ILE A 686 21.41 2.19 28.06
N LEU A 687 21.75 3.30 28.72
CA LEU A 687 21.97 4.61 28.11
C LEU A 687 23.45 4.95 27.93
N ASP A 688 24.36 4.03 28.27
CA ASP A 688 25.81 4.22 28.15
C ASP A 688 26.21 4.53 26.70
N GLU A 689 25.66 3.75 25.76
CA GLU A 689 25.95 3.90 24.33
C GLU A 689 25.42 5.22 23.76
N THR A 690 24.41 5.82 24.40
CA THR A 690 23.75 7.06 23.95
C THR A 690 24.03 8.26 24.84
N GLN A 691 25.11 8.21 25.63
CA GLN A 691 25.57 9.34 26.44
C GLN A 691 24.53 9.83 27.46
N GLY A 692 23.69 8.92 27.97
CA GLY A 692 22.61 9.24 28.92
C GLY A 692 21.30 9.72 28.29
N ILE A 693 21.22 9.78 26.96
CA ILE A 693 20.04 10.27 26.24
C ILE A 693 19.21 9.08 25.75
N ILE A 694 17.89 9.10 25.93
CA ILE A 694 17.00 8.09 25.37
C ILE A 694 16.82 8.38 23.88
N VAL A 695 17.36 7.51 23.02
CA VAL A 695 17.32 7.67 21.56
C VAL A 695 16.47 6.57 20.92
N TYR A 696 16.58 5.34 21.41
CA TYR A 696 16.00 4.18 20.76
C TYR A 696 14.70 3.70 21.41
N GLN A 697 13.83 3.10 20.61
CA GLN A 697 12.61 2.43 21.08
C GLN A 697 12.97 1.22 21.96
N GLU A 698 14.04 0.50 21.60
CA GLU A 698 14.56 -0.63 22.36
C GLU A 698 15.03 -0.21 23.76
N GLN A 699 15.60 0.99 23.92
CA GLN A 699 15.96 1.53 25.24
C GLN A 699 14.72 1.79 26.09
N VAL A 700 13.64 2.33 25.52
CA VAL A 700 12.35 2.50 26.22
C VAL A 700 11.83 1.15 26.71
N MET A 701 11.93 0.11 25.87
CA MET A 701 11.49 -1.24 26.23
C MET A 701 12.33 -1.84 27.36
N GLN A 702 13.66 -1.73 27.28
CA GLN A 702 14.57 -2.22 28.31
C GLN A 702 14.40 -1.47 29.65
N ILE A 703 14.18 -0.16 29.61
CA ILE A 703 13.88 0.63 30.83
C ILE A 703 12.59 0.11 31.47
N ALA A 704 11.53 -0.13 30.71
CA ALA A 704 10.29 -0.69 31.25
C ALA A 704 10.47 -2.10 31.82
N GLN A 705 11.27 -2.94 31.17
CA GLN A 705 11.59 -4.29 31.65
C GLN A 705 12.38 -4.25 32.96
N GLU A 706 13.53 -3.57 32.98
CA GLU A 706 14.46 -3.61 34.11
C GLU A 706 13.99 -2.74 35.29
N MET A 707 13.40 -1.58 35.01
CA MET A 707 12.88 -0.71 36.07
C MET A 707 11.54 -1.21 36.60
N ALA A 708 10.59 -1.52 35.72
CA ALA A 708 9.20 -1.77 36.12
C ALA A 708 8.76 -3.24 36.01
N GLY A 709 9.66 -4.17 35.65
CA GLY A 709 9.36 -5.60 35.62
C GLY A 709 8.45 -6.05 34.48
N TYR A 710 8.34 -5.25 33.40
CA TYR A 710 7.57 -5.63 32.22
C TYR A 710 8.19 -6.86 31.53
N SER A 711 7.35 -7.71 30.92
CA SER A 711 7.85 -8.59 29.85
C SER A 711 8.30 -7.73 28.66
N LEU A 712 9.24 -8.22 27.85
CA LEU A 712 9.64 -7.50 26.62
C LEU A 712 8.46 -7.34 25.64
N GLY A 713 7.53 -8.31 25.61
CA GLY A 713 6.29 -8.22 24.86
C GLY A 713 5.37 -7.10 25.36
N GLY A 714 5.15 -7.00 26.68
CA GLY A 714 4.40 -5.92 27.30
C GLY A 714 5.06 -4.56 27.12
N ALA A 715 6.40 -4.51 27.14
CA ALA A 715 7.15 -3.30 26.89
C ALA A 715 6.99 -2.78 25.44
N ASP A 716 6.90 -3.67 24.43
CA ASP A 716 6.57 -3.26 23.06
C ASP A 716 5.14 -2.70 22.95
N LEU A 717 4.17 -3.28 23.68
CA LEU A 717 2.80 -2.76 23.76
C LEU A 717 2.78 -1.34 24.35
N LEU A 718 3.52 -1.11 25.44
CA LEU A 718 3.70 0.21 26.05
C LEU A 718 4.26 1.22 25.04
N ARG A 719 5.38 0.89 24.40
CA ARG A 719 6.02 1.73 23.37
C ARG A 719 5.04 2.08 22.24
N ARG A 720 4.17 1.14 21.84
CA ARG A 720 3.17 1.38 20.80
C ARG A 720 2.04 2.31 21.25
N ALA A 721 1.57 2.16 22.49
CA ALA A 721 0.57 3.06 23.09
C ALA A 721 1.10 4.50 23.10
N MET A 722 2.36 4.68 23.49
CA MET A 722 3.03 5.98 23.47
C MET A 722 3.12 6.56 22.04
N GLY A 723 3.60 5.77 21.08
CA GLY A 723 3.75 6.23 19.69
C GLY A 723 2.44 6.61 18.99
N LYS A 724 1.29 6.02 19.39
CA LYS A 724 -0.03 6.33 18.83
C LYS A 724 -0.78 7.45 19.57
N LYS A 725 -0.24 7.99 20.67
CA LYS A 725 -0.89 9.00 21.52
C LYS A 725 -2.28 8.58 22.01
N ILE A 726 -2.44 7.30 22.36
CA ILE A 726 -3.72 6.81 22.88
C ILE A 726 -3.76 7.13 24.37
N GLN A 727 -4.30 8.30 24.72
CA GLN A 727 -4.31 8.81 26.11
C GLN A 727 -4.86 7.78 27.09
N GLU A 728 -5.98 7.13 26.75
CA GLU A 728 -6.60 6.08 27.58
C GLU A 728 -5.66 4.90 27.85
N ALA A 729 -4.87 4.48 26.86
CA ALA A 729 -3.90 3.39 27.04
C ALA A 729 -2.71 3.84 27.89
N MET A 730 -2.25 5.08 27.71
CA MET A 730 -1.17 5.66 28.52
C MET A 730 -1.58 5.81 29.99
N ASP A 731 -2.81 6.24 30.25
CA ASP A 731 -3.35 6.37 31.59
C ASP A 731 -3.49 5.01 32.30
N ALA A 732 -3.75 3.94 31.54
CA ALA A 732 -3.82 2.57 32.06
C ALA A 732 -2.44 1.95 32.36
N GLU A 733 -1.39 2.34 31.64
CA GLU A 733 -0.04 1.80 31.81
C GLU A 733 0.78 2.52 32.88
N ARG A 734 0.55 3.82 33.07
CA ARG A 734 1.26 4.62 34.08
C ARG A 734 1.25 4.02 35.50
N PRO A 735 0.11 3.62 36.08
CA PRO A 735 0.11 3.04 37.43
C PRO A 735 0.88 1.72 37.49
N LYS A 736 0.81 0.88 36.45
CA LYS A 736 1.55 -0.38 36.38
C LYS A 736 3.06 -0.15 36.39
N PHE A 737 3.53 0.84 35.63
CA PHE A 737 4.94 1.22 35.61
C PHE A 737 5.43 1.66 36.99
N ILE A 738 4.66 2.52 37.67
CA ILE A 738 5.05 3.03 39.00
C ILE A 738 5.03 1.90 40.04
N GLU A 739 4.00 1.05 40.05
CA GLU A 739 3.91 -0.09 40.96
C GLU A 739 5.04 -1.11 40.74
N GLY A 740 5.35 -1.41 39.48
CA GLY A 740 6.47 -2.27 39.11
C GLY A 740 7.82 -1.69 39.51
N ALA A 741 8.03 -0.38 39.27
CA ALA A 741 9.24 0.32 39.66
C ALA A 741 9.44 0.30 41.17
N LYS A 742 8.35 0.49 41.92
CA LYS A 742 8.35 0.40 43.38
C LYS A 742 8.70 -1.00 43.88
N ALA A 743 8.17 -2.05 43.23
CA ALA A 743 8.50 -3.43 43.56
C ALA A 743 10.00 -3.74 43.35
N ASN A 744 10.65 -3.05 42.42
CA ASN A 744 12.08 -3.15 42.15
C ASN A 744 12.94 -2.13 42.92
N GLY A 745 12.37 -1.43 43.91
CA GLY A 745 13.10 -0.56 44.82
C GLY A 745 13.36 0.87 44.31
N VAL A 746 12.63 1.31 43.28
CA VAL A 746 12.68 2.71 42.79
C VAL A 746 11.63 3.55 43.52
N ASP A 747 12.04 4.74 43.99
CA ASP A 747 11.13 5.68 44.64
C ASP A 747 10.04 6.20 43.69
N ASP A 748 8.83 6.45 44.20
CA ASP A 748 7.66 6.85 43.42
C ASP A 748 7.92 8.17 42.63
N ALA A 749 8.67 9.13 43.20
CA ALA A 749 8.98 10.38 42.51
C ALA A 749 9.99 10.15 41.37
N LYS A 750 10.96 9.27 41.57
CA LYS A 750 11.92 8.90 40.53
C LYS A 750 11.27 8.08 39.42
N ALA A 751 10.40 7.13 39.76
CA ALA A 751 9.63 6.36 38.78
C ALA A 751 8.74 7.28 37.93
N LEU A 752 8.12 8.29 38.55
CA LEU A 752 7.31 9.28 37.83
C LEU A 752 8.16 10.18 36.91
N GLU A 753 9.34 10.61 37.36
CA GLU A 753 10.27 11.36 36.53
C GLU A 753 10.66 10.58 35.27
N VAL A 754 11.01 9.30 35.43
CA VAL A 754 11.36 8.40 34.33
C VAL A 754 10.18 8.22 33.39
N TRP A 755 8.97 7.95 33.93
CA TRP A 755 7.76 7.84 33.12
C TRP A 755 7.50 9.06 32.24
N ASN A 756 7.60 10.26 32.82
CA ASN A 756 7.39 11.50 32.08
C ASN A 756 8.44 11.69 30.97
N LEU A 757 9.68 11.22 31.21
CA LEU A 757 10.71 11.18 30.18
C LEU A 757 10.32 10.22 29.05
N LEU A 758 9.93 8.97 29.37
CA LEU A 758 9.53 7.98 28.38
C LEU A 758 8.36 8.47 27.52
N ASP A 759 7.33 9.06 28.14
CA ASP A 759 6.16 9.61 27.43
C ASP A 759 6.55 10.74 26.46
N LYS A 760 7.40 11.68 26.91
CA LYS A 760 7.91 12.75 26.05
C LYS A 760 8.72 12.19 24.87
N PHE A 761 9.60 11.22 25.12
CA PHE A 761 10.55 10.69 24.15
C PHE A 761 9.97 9.66 23.20
N ALA A 762 8.91 8.96 23.56
CA ALA A 762 8.30 7.97 22.69
C ALA A 762 7.70 8.55 21.40
N ASN A 763 7.49 9.87 21.35
CA ASN A 763 7.18 10.59 20.11
C ASN A 763 8.34 10.65 19.10
N TYR A 764 9.57 10.45 19.57
CA TYR A 764 10.81 10.67 18.83
C TYR A 764 11.77 9.47 18.83
N GLY A 765 11.47 8.44 19.64
CA GLY A 765 12.28 7.23 19.72
C GLY A 765 12.38 6.51 18.38
N PHE A 766 13.59 6.09 18.03
CA PHE A 766 13.91 5.46 16.74
C PHE A 766 14.10 3.94 16.88
N ASN A 767 13.78 3.16 15.85
CA ASN A 767 14.05 1.71 15.82
C ASN A 767 15.57 1.45 15.64
N LYS A 768 16.25 0.99 16.69
CA LYS A 768 17.70 0.75 16.68
C LYS A 768 18.09 -0.30 15.65
N SER A 769 17.30 -1.36 15.49
CA SER A 769 17.55 -2.42 14.51
C SER A 769 17.62 -1.86 13.08
N HIS A 770 16.72 -0.93 12.74
CA HIS A 770 16.74 -0.23 11.45
C HIS A 770 17.93 0.74 11.32
N ALA A 771 18.22 1.51 12.37
CA ALA A 771 19.33 2.46 12.37
C ALA A 771 20.68 1.75 12.23
N ALA A 772 20.88 0.64 12.96
CA ALA A 772 22.12 -0.13 12.95
C ALA A 772 22.41 -0.70 11.56
N ALA A 773 21.41 -1.31 10.92
CA ALA A 773 21.60 -1.89 9.60
C ALA A 773 21.98 -0.84 8.54
N TYR A 774 21.35 0.34 8.57
CA TYR A 774 21.67 1.43 7.65
C TYR A 774 23.00 2.12 7.98
N ALA A 775 23.38 2.18 9.25
CA ALA A 775 24.68 2.70 9.68
C ALA A 775 25.84 1.83 9.18
N VAL A 776 25.68 0.50 9.15
CA VAL A 776 26.68 -0.41 8.56
C VAL A 776 26.89 -0.11 7.08
N VAL A 777 25.81 0.08 6.30
CA VAL A 777 25.93 0.47 4.89
C VAL A 777 26.59 1.85 4.75
N SER A 778 26.28 2.81 5.61
CA SER A 778 26.96 4.10 5.65
C SER A 778 28.47 3.92 5.87
N TYR A 779 28.85 3.11 6.86
CA TYR A 779 30.24 2.82 7.18
C TYR A 779 30.97 2.15 6.02
N GLN A 780 30.35 1.16 5.36
CA GLN A 780 30.90 0.53 4.16
C GLN A 780 31.19 1.55 3.06
N THR A 781 30.29 2.51 2.81
CA THR A 781 30.53 3.59 1.82
C THR A 781 31.58 4.62 2.24
N ALA A 782 31.88 4.74 3.53
CA ALA A 782 32.93 5.64 4.01
C ALA A 782 34.31 4.96 4.04
N TRP A 783 34.33 3.64 4.21
CA TRP A 783 35.53 2.82 4.25
C TRP A 783 36.10 2.60 2.84
N LEU A 784 35.22 2.36 1.86
CA LEU A 784 35.54 2.36 0.42
C LEU A 784 35.92 3.77 -0.05
#